data_AF-A0A6P8KH11-F1
#
_entry.id   AF-A0A6P8KH11-F1
#
_cell.length_a   1.000
_cell.length_b   1.000
_cell.length_c   1.000
_cell.angle_alpha   90.00
_cell.angle_beta   90.00
_cell.angle_gamma   90.00
#
_symmetry.space_group_name_H-M   'P 1'
#
loop_
_entity.id
_entity.type
_entity.pdbx_description
1 polymer ?
#
loop_
_entity_poly.entity_id
_entity_poly.type
_entity_poly.pdbx_seq_one_letter_code
_entity_poly.pdbx_strand_id
1 'polypeptide(L)'
;MRKHFRRIPIGYNLDKLDNKCIDIDECREDLHDCKSSQYCHNTNGGYHCLNVKAKDCPPGFYYEHDYDACKDDYKCKDRKCVKVQTCDKGFSLHNGTCSDIDECSHKSLNNCHGISNQECINTVGSYSCNCLPGFNLDATLNKCVDINECSINNHNCLPTQRCDNTIGSYICTRLQSCGTGYTLNAETGNCDDDDECTLRTHNCPSNYNCHNTRGSFRCYRKITTTLTTRTTLTTVPPLSLGNTRRGFTIRYPYPLAVHPEYSQNNDSFSTNRRVDCSPGFYRNTLGACIDTNECMEQNPCGNHERCINTNGHFRCESLLQCSPGYKSTVDGKSCIDIDECDTGEHNCGEGQICRNRNGGFVCSCPIGHELKRHISGASTCVDTNECALEQRVCPLNAQCFNTIGAYYCECKAGFQKKSDGNNSTQCFDIDECQVIPGLCQQKCLNFWGGYRCTCNSGYQLGQDNRTCNDINECEVHKDYKLCMGLCINTPGSYQCSCPRGYMLAADMNTCRDVDECATDSINQVCTGRNDICTNIRGSYKCTTVNCPLGYSIDPEQKNRCRQNLNFCEGEECYTQPSAFTYNFITFVSKLMIPPEGRTIFTLRGPLWYDNIEFDLKIVRIQANTNIQRAADGSFDTLQNNNQVNVILKKSLEGPQDIELELSMTVYTNGMPRGKSVAKLFLFVSQHTF
;
A
#
# COMPACT_ATOMS: atom_id res chain seq x y z
N MET A 1 18.45 54.83 52.87
CA MET A 1 17.06 54.35 52.67
C MET A 1 17.07 52.83 52.61
N ARG A 2 16.16 52.12 53.31
CA ARG A 2 16.02 50.65 53.17
C ARG A 2 15.18 50.36 51.92
N LYS A 3 15.70 49.58 50.95
CA LYS A 3 14.87 49.02 49.88
C LYS A 3 14.15 47.77 50.41
N HIS A 4 12.82 47.75 50.37
CA HIS A 4 12.06 46.53 50.63
C HIS A 4 12.20 45.59 49.42
N PHE A 5 12.73 44.39 49.65
CA PHE A 5 12.51 43.27 48.75
C PHE A 5 11.04 42.83 48.88
N ARG A 6 10.24 43.03 47.83
CA ARG A 6 8.94 42.36 47.72
C ARG A 6 9.21 40.86 47.52
N ARG A 7 8.76 40.02 48.44
CA ARG A 7 8.66 38.57 48.18
C ARG A 7 7.51 38.33 47.23
N ILE A 8 7.67 37.38 46.31
CA ILE A 8 6.60 36.89 45.44
C ILE A 8 5.64 36.08 46.33
N PRO A 9 4.31 36.19 46.19
CA PRO A 9 3.37 35.32 46.89
C PRO A 9 3.51 33.87 46.42
N ILE A 10 3.15 32.91 47.30
CA ILE A 10 3.00 31.50 46.90
C ILE A 10 1.81 31.41 45.92
N GLY A 11 1.90 30.52 44.92
CA GLY A 11 0.94 30.42 43.81
C GLY A 11 1.19 31.38 42.64
N TYR A 12 2.29 32.15 42.65
CA TYR A 12 2.62 33.09 41.56
C TYR A 12 4.08 33.00 41.14
N ASN A 13 4.32 33.18 39.85
CA ASN A 13 5.65 33.37 39.26
C ASN A 13 5.84 34.86 38.87
N LEU A 14 7.07 35.36 38.86
CA LEU A 14 7.36 36.75 38.47
C LEU A 14 7.85 36.80 37.04
N ASP A 15 7.06 37.41 36.15
CA ASP A 15 7.54 37.73 34.81
C ASP A 15 8.66 38.78 34.89
N LYS A 16 9.80 38.44 34.31
CA LYS A 16 11.03 39.24 34.31
C LYS A 16 11.01 40.35 33.25
N LEU A 17 10.08 40.29 32.29
CA LEU A 17 9.86 41.34 31.29
C LEU A 17 8.96 42.44 31.86
N ASP A 18 7.76 42.08 32.32
CA ASP A 18 6.73 43.02 32.77
C ASP A 18 6.74 43.36 34.28
N ASN A 19 7.65 42.75 35.07
CA ASN A 19 7.70 42.88 36.54
C ASN A 19 6.37 42.56 37.25
N LYS A 20 5.58 41.66 36.66
CA LYS A 20 4.22 41.33 37.09
C LYS A 20 4.16 39.91 37.63
N CYS A 21 3.46 39.71 38.74
CA CYS A 21 3.13 38.37 39.21
C CYS A 21 2.08 37.77 38.26
N ILE A 22 2.41 36.64 37.65
CA ILE A 22 1.50 35.80 36.87
C ILE A 22 1.13 34.61 37.74
N ASP A 23 -0.14 34.22 37.70
CA ASP A 23 -0.68 33.04 38.37
C ASP A 23 0.05 31.76 37.91
N ILE A 24 0.29 30.81 38.80
CA ILE A 24 0.79 29.49 38.42
C ILE A 24 -0.43 28.59 38.20
N ASP A 25 -0.59 28.08 36.98
CA ASP A 25 -1.67 27.13 36.66
C ASP A 25 -1.30 25.74 37.21
N GLU A 26 -1.50 25.55 38.51
CA GLU A 26 -1.07 24.35 39.24
C GLU A 26 -1.79 23.09 38.76
N CYS A 27 -2.97 23.24 38.16
CA CYS A 27 -3.73 22.18 37.51
C CYS A 27 -3.21 21.78 36.12
N ARG A 28 -2.31 22.57 35.54
CA ARG A 28 -1.68 22.33 34.23
C ARG A 28 -0.20 21.95 34.33
N GLU A 29 0.46 22.41 35.39
CA GLU A 29 1.86 22.10 35.71
C GLU A 29 2.00 20.85 36.62
N ASP A 30 0.90 20.12 36.89
CA ASP A 30 0.80 18.97 37.82
C ASP A 30 1.30 19.27 39.26
N LEU A 31 1.10 20.50 39.73
CA LEU A 31 1.56 20.99 41.04
C LEU A 31 0.48 20.89 42.15
N HIS A 32 -0.37 19.85 42.10
CA HIS A 32 -1.55 19.72 42.96
C HIS A 32 -1.68 18.38 43.71
N ASP A 33 -2.18 18.42 44.95
CA ASP A 33 -2.43 17.25 45.79
C ASP A 33 -3.88 16.71 45.66
N CYS A 34 -4.60 17.07 44.59
CA CYS A 34 -5.95 16.56 44.34
C CYS A 34 -5.96 15.03 44.16
N LYS A 35 -6.96 14.37 44.78
CA LYS A 35 -7.13 12.91 44.67
C LYS A 35 -7.59 12.53 43.25
N SER A 36 -7.31 11.29 42.82
CA SER A 36 -7.73 10.79 41.50
C SER A 36 -9.25 10.87 41.24
N SER A 37 -10.10 10.87 42.28
CA SER A 37 -11.55 11.09 42.18
C SER A 37 -11.97 12.58 42.23
N GLN A 38 -11.04 13.51 41.98
CA GLN A 38 -11.25 14.96 42.09
C GLN A 38 -10.60 15.69 40.92
N TYR A 39 -11.36 16.59 40.29
CA TYR A 39 -10.85 17.49 39.26
C TYR A 39 -10.13 18.69 39.90
N CYS A 40 -8.95 19.01 39.40
CA CYS A 40 -8.22 20.23 39.79
C CYS A 40 -8.77 21.43 39.02
N HIS A 41 -9.30 22.42 39.74
CA HIS A 41 -9.73 23.70 39.18
C HIS A 41 -8.76 24.80 39.64
N ASN A 42 -7.98 25.38 38.72
CA ASN A 42 -7.03 26.43 39.06
C ASN A 42 -7.74 27.73 39.46
N THR A 43 -7.21 28.46 40.45
CA THR A 43 -7.71 29.79 40.82
C THR A 43 -6.55 30.74 41.07
N ASN A 44 -6.80 32.04 40.98
CA ASN A 44 -5.77 33.07 41.00
C ASN A 44 -5.05 33.14 42.37
N GLY A 45 -3.94 32.42 42.50
CA GLY A 45 -3.12 32.21 43.70
C GLY A 45 -3.26 30.85 44.39
N GLY A 46 -3.82 29.83 43.73
CA GLY A 46 -3.94 28.47 44.28
C GLY A 46 -5.04 27.61 43.62
N TYR A 47 -4.88 26.29 43.59
CA TYR A 47 -5.89 25.36 43.06
C TYR A 47 -7.00 24.96 44.06
N HIS A 48 -8.11 24.41 43.52
CA HIS A 48 -9.20 23.78 44.28
C HIS A 48 -9.54 22.38 43.72
N CYS A 49 -9.67 21.38 44.59
CA CYS A 49 -10.01 20.01 44.22
C CYS A 49 -11.52 19.76 44.35
N LEU A 50 -12.20 19.51 43.23
CA LEU A 50 -13.66 19.33 43.18
C LEU A 50 -14.02 17.86 42.94
N ASN A 51 -14.86 17.27 43.81
CA ASN A 51 -15.36 15.91 43.61
C ASN A 51 -16.31 15.86 42.40
N VAL A 52 -16.03 15.00 41.43
CA VAL A 52 -16.91 14.76 40.27
C VAL A 52 -17.66 13.43 40.48
N LYS A 53 -18.85 13.29 39.90
CA LYS A 53 -19.56 11.99 39.82
C LYS A 53 -19.65 11.54 38.36
N ALA A 54 -19.50 10.24 38.15
CA ALA A 54 -19.10 9.57 36.91
C ALA A 54 -20.06 9.64 35.68
N LYS A 55 -20.94 10.65 35.59
CA LYS A 55 -21.75 10.93 34.37
C LYS A 55 -22.00 12.42 34.07
N ASP A 56 -21.74 13.33 35.00
CA ASP A 56 -22.11 14.75 34.86
C ASP A 56 -20.91 15.63 34.44
N CYS A 57 -20.29 15.32 33.30
CA CYS A 57 -19.27 16.21 32.71
C CYS A 57 -19.92 17.49 32.14
N PRO A 58 -19.31 18.68 32.34
CA PRO A 58 -19.82 19.93 31.74
C PRO A 58 -19.82 19.91 30.20
N PRO A 59 -20.68 20.71 29.53
CA PRO A 59 -20.69 20.82 28.07
C PRO A 59 -19.31 21.23 27.52
N GLY A 60 -18.79 20.46 26.57
CA GLY A 60 -17.43 20.61 26.04
C GLY A 60 -16.40 19.64 26.61
N PHE A 61 -16.81 18.72 27.50
CA PHE A 61 -15.93 17.69 28.08
C PHE A 61 -16.53 16.29 27.90
N TYR A 62 -15.70 15.28 27.64
CA TYR A 62 -16.10 13.86 27.62
C TYR A 62 -15.47 13.08 28.76
N TYR A 63 -16.09 11.96 29.16
CA TYR A 63 -15.62 11.10 30.25
C TYR A 63 -14.71 9.99 29.71
N GLU A 64 -13.50 9.86 30.25
CA GLU A 64 -12.52 8.86 29.80
C GLU A 64 -12.34 7.76 30.85
N HIS A 65 -12.83 6.56 30.52
CA HIS A 65 -12.93 5.44 31.46
C HIS A 65 -11.59 4.92 32.00
N ASP A 66 -10.49 5.09 31.28
CA ASP A 66 -9.16 4.64 31.72
C ASP A 66 -8.57 5.53 32.84
N TYR A 67 -9.12 6.73 33.04
CA TYR A 67 -8.69 7.70 34.05
C TYR A 67 -9.81 8.17 35.00
N ASP A 68 -11.04 7.66 34.84
CA ASP A 68 -12.24 7.97 35.64
C ASP A 68 -12.61 9.48 35.71
N ALA A 69 -12.19 10.27 34.70
CA ALA A 69 -12.21 11.73 34.71
C ALA A 69 -12.76 12.36 33.41
N CYS A 70 -13.18 13.63 33.48
CA CYS A 70 -13.62 14.41 32.32
C CYS A 70 -12.44 15.15 31.63
N LYS A 71 -12.35 15.12 30.30
CA LYS A 71 -11.34 15.85 29.49
C LYS A 71 -11.98 16.76 28.44
N ASP A 72 -11.30 17.88 28.16
CA ASP A 72 -11.76 18.96 27.25
C ASP A 72 -11.69 18.55 25.77
N ASP A 73 -12.73 18.90 25.01
CA ASP A 73 -12.92 18.63 23.57
C ASP A 73 -12.27 19.72 22.68
N TYR A 74 -11.78 20.84 23.25
CA TYR A 74 -11.30 22.02 22.50
C TYR A 74 -9.93 22.56 22.96
N LYS A 75 -8.88 22.33 22.16
CA LYS A 75 -7.60 23.07 22.31
C LYS A 75 -7.61 24.39 21.53
N CYS A 76 -7.81 25.50 22.24
CA CYS A 76 -7.74 26.84 21.68
C CYS A 76 -6.31 27.26 21.29
N LYS A 77 -6.19 27.88 20.12
CA LYS A 77 -5.05 28.75 19.77
C LYS A 77 -5.60 30.02 19.10
N ASP A 78 -5.04 31.17 19.45
CA ASP A 78 -5.31 32.48 18.83
C ASP A 78 -6.79 32.86 18.64
N ARG A 79 -7.60 32.60 19.69
CA ARG A 79 -8.99 33.08 19.88
C ARG A 79 -10.01 32.67 18.80
N LYS A 80 -9.78 31.60 18.05
CA LYS A 80 -10.83 30.90 17.29
C LYS A 80 -10.87 29.42 17.66
N CYS A 81 -12.03 28.96 18.12
CA CYS A 81 -12.30 27.53 18.24
C CYS A 81 -12.49 26.97 16.81
N VAL A 82 -11.64 26.02 16.43
CA VAL A 82 -11.79 25.25 15.20
C VAL A 82 -11.94 23.79 15.62
N LYS A 83 -12.96 23.11 15.10
CA LYS A 83 -13.12 21.66 15.32
C LYS A 83 -11.86 20.96 14.82
N VAL A 84 -11.13 20.30 15.71
CA VAL A 84 -9.94 19.54 15.31
C VAL A 84 -10.40 18.43 14.37
N GLN A 85 -9.87 18.43 13.15
CA GLN A 85 -10.07 17.34 12.20
C GLN A 85 -9.14 16.20 12.60
N THR A 86 -9.50 15.50 13.68
CA THR A 86 -8.82 14.28 14.12
C THR A 86 -8.99 13.23 13.04
N CYS A 87 -7.88 12.75 12.50
CA CYS A 87 -7.87 11.60 11.62
C CYS A 87 -8.08 10.31 12.44
N ASP A 88 -8.56 9.26 11.79
CA ASP A 88 -8.67 7.94 12.39
C ASP A 88 -7.28 7.36 12.76
N LYS A 89 -7.24 6.31 13.58
CA LYS A 89 -5.98 5.61 13.88
C LYS A 89 -5.36 5.08 12.58
N GLY A 90 -4.04 5.19 12.46
CA GLY A 90 -3.30 4.94 11.21
C GLY A 90 -3.16 6.16 10.29
N PHE A 91 -3.69 7.33 10.66
CA PHE A 91 -3.61 8.55 9.85
C PHE A 91 -3.03 9.76 10.60
N SER A 92 -2.22 10.54 9.90
CA SER A 92 -1.59 11.77 10.34
C SER A 92 -2.26 12.99 9.70
N LEU A 93 -2.41 14.09 10.45
CA LEU A 93 -3.02 15.32 9.93
C LEU A 93 -1.95 16.25 9.34
N HIS A 94 -1.83 16.27 8.02
CA HIS A 94 -1.01 17.23 7.29
C HIS A 94 -1.88 18.25 6.55
N ASN A 95 -1.69 19.55 6.84
CA ASN A 95 -2.35 20.69 6.17
C ASN A 95 -3.90 20.62 6.10
N GLY A 96 -4.56 19.93 7.04
CA GLY A 96 -6.03 19.76 7.03
C GLY A 96 -6.52 18.54 6.25
N THR A 97 -5.61 17.73 5.72
CA THR A 97 -5.89 16.43 5.10
C THR A 97 -5.27 15.29 5.90
N CYS A 98 -5.97 14.16 5.96
CA CYS A 98 -5.48 12.96 6.63
C CYS A 98 -4.62 12.15 5.66
N SER A 99 -3.31 12.16 5.88
CA SER A 99 -2.33 11.31 5.20
C SER A 99 -2.14 10.01 5.96
N ASP A 100 -2.06 8.90 5.23
CA ASP A 100 -1.71 7.58 5.75
C ASP A 100 -0.39 7.63 6.55
N ILE A 101 -0.31 6.95 7.70
CA ILE A 101 0.95 6.80 8.43
C ILE A 101 1.63 5.55 7.92
N ASP A 102 2.75 5.71 7.21
CA ASP A 102 3.62 4.58 6.90
C ASP A 102 4.31 4.07 8.18
N GLU A 103 3.63 3.11 8.82
CA GLU A 103 4.12 2.46 10.03
C GLU A 103 5.33 1.56 9.74
N CYS A 104 5.52 1.11 8.49
CA CYS A 104 6.66 0.32 8.06
C CYS A 104 7.95 1.15 7.97
N SER A 105 7.86 2.42 7.56
CA SER A 105 8.97 3.39 7.63
C SER A 105 9.48 3.67 9.04
N HIS A 106 8.69 3.37 10.09
CA HIS A 106 9.03 3.66 11.49
C HIS A 106 9.08 2.41 12.38
N LYS A 107 10.30 1.96 12.73
CA LYS A 107 10.57 0.74 13.54
C LYS A 107 9.98 0.72 14.97
N SER A 108 9.31 1.79 15.38
CA SER A 108 8.62 1.91 16.67
C SER A 108 7.08 1.99 16.54
N LEU A 109 6.56 1.97 15.31
CA LEU A 109 5.12 2.00 15.02
C LEU A 109 4.63 0.65 14.47
N ASN A 110 5.45 -0.07 13.68
CA ASN A 110 5.21 -1.48 13.36
C ASN A 110 5.81 -2.45 14.38
N ASN A 111 5.18 -3.62 14.55
CA ASN A 111 5.70 -4.73 15.36
C ASN A 111 6.42 -5.83 14.53
N CYS A 112 6.32 -5.80 13.19
CA CYS A 112 6.92 -6.78 12.29
C CYS A 112 8.44 -6.92 12.53
N HIS A 113 9.09 -5.82 12.91
CA HIS A 113 10.54 -5.78 13.10
C HIS A 113 11.07 -6.61 14.31
N GLY A 114 10.18 -7.11 15.18
CA GLY A 114 10.54 -7.97 16.32
C GLY A 114 10.73 -9.45 15.97
N ILE A 115 10.49 -9.84 14.71
CA ILE A 115 10.46 -11.24 14.24
C ILE A 115 11.39 -11.37 13.03
N SER A 116 12.32 -12.32 13.08
CA SER A 116 13.14 -12.67 11.91
C SER A 116 12.27 -13.20 10.76
N ASN A 117 12.59 -12.80 9.55
CA ASN A 117 11.98 -13.27 8.29
C ASN A 117 10.53 -12.77 8.04
N GLN A 118 10.18 -11.61 8.58
CA GLN A 118 8.97 -10.85 8.23
C GLN A 118 9.27 -9.59 7.42
N GLU A 119 8.36 -9.25 6.51
CA GLU A 119 8.30 -8.00 5.75
C GLU A 119 7.05 -7.21 6.15
N CYS A 120 7.20 -5.90 6.29
CA CYS A 120 6.12 -4.99 6.64
C CYS A 120 5.54 -4.36 5.37
N ILE A 121 4.25 -4.57 5.13
CA ILE A 121 3.50 -3.95 4.03
C ILE A 121 2.57 -2.90 4.62
N ASN A 122 2.78 -1.64 4.26
CA ASN A 122 1.90 -0.56 4.64
C ASN A 122 0.56 -0.64 3.89
N THR A 123 -0.54 -0.36 4.58
CA THR A 123 -1.91 -0.42 4.04
C THR A 123 -2.71 0.80 4.52
N VAL A 124 -3.81 1.14 3.85
CA VAL A 124 -4.54 2.37 4.15
C VAL A 124 -5.17 2.32 5.55
N GLY A 125 -4.54 3.00 6.50
CA GLY A 125 -4.89 3.06 7.93
C GLY A 125 -4.27 1.96 8.83
N SER A 126 -3.33 1.14 8.34
CA SER A 126 -2.64 0.12 9.17
C SER A 126 -1.48 -0.56 8.43
N TYR A 127 -0.77 -1.50 9.06
CA TYR A 127 0.24 -2.34 8.42
C TYR A 127 -0.06 -3.84 8.53
N SER A 128 0.49 -4.63 7.60
CA SER A 128 0.46 -6.10 7.59
C SER A 128 1.89 -6.66 7.64
N CYS A 129 2.14 -7.61 8.54
CA CYS A 129 3.41 -8.35 8.59
C CYS A 129 3.26 -9.68 7.83
N ASN A 130 3.89 -9.78 6.66
CA ASN A 130 3.91 -11.02 5.87
C ASN A 130 5.22 -11.78 6.10
N CYS A 131 5.21 -13.11 5.93
CA CYS A 131 6.46 -13.88 5.87
C CYS A 131 7.16 -13.67 4.53
N LEU A 132 8.49 -13.65 4.55
CA LEU A 132 9.29 -13.68 3.32
C LEU A 132 9.04 -14.98 2.52
N PRO A 133 9.28 -15.00 1.19
CA PRO A 133 9.28 -16.22 0.40
C PRO A 133 10.23 -17.28 1.02
N GLY A 134 9.79 -18.54 1.04
CA GLY A 134 10.49 -19.62 1.75
C GLY A 134 10.15 -19.73 3.24
N PHE A 135 9.28 -18.87 3.79
CA PHE A 135 8.84 -18.91 5.18
C PHE A 135 7.31 -18.95 5.30
N ASN A 136 6.80 -19.55 6.37
CA ASN A 136 5.38 -19.62 6.69
C ASN A 136 5.13 -19.19 8.14
N LEU A 137 3.94 -18.65 8.43
CA LEU A 137 3.61 -18.11 9.75
C LEU A 137 3.20 -19.23 10.71
N ASP A 138 4.04 -19.54 11.69
CA ASP A 138 3.68 -20.36 12.83
C ASP A 138 2.74 -19.56 13.75
N ALA A 139 1.45 -19.86 13.69
CA ALA A 139 0.42 -19.22 14.50
C ALA A 139 0.51 -19.53 16.02
N THR A 140 1.33 -20.50 16.43
CA THR A 140 1.55 -20.84 17.85
C THR A 140 2.73 -20.08 18.46
N LEU A 141 3.77 -19.83 17.65
CA LEU A 141 4.95 -19.04 18.04
C LEU A 141 4.85 -17.56 17.65
N ASN A 142 3.86 -17.22 16.80
CA ASN A 142 3.72 -15.94 16.10
C ASN A 142 5.01 -15.51 15.39
N LYS A 143 5.61 -16.43 14.63
CA LYS A 143 6.90 -16.23 13.93
C LYS A 143 6.90 -16.86 12.54
N CYS A 144 7.65 -16.28 11.62
CA CYS A 144 7.89 -16.87 10.31
C CYS A 144 8.96 -17.95 10.41
N VAL A 145 8.52 -19.21 10.34
CA VAL A 145 9.37 -20.40 10.35
C VAL A 145 9.71 -20.82 8.93
N ASP A 146 10.87 -21.42 8.78
CA ASP A 146 11.42 -21.93 7.54
C ASP A 146 10.53 -23.02 6.91
N ILE A 147 10.18 -22.90 5.62
CA ILE A 147 9.42 -23.94 4.92
C ILE A 147 10.40 -25.05 4.54
N ASN A 148 10.34 -26.17 5.25
CA ASN A 148 11.25 -27.27 4.96
C ASN A 148 10.79 -28.06 3.72
N GLU A 149 11.15 -27.64 2.50
CA GLU A 149 10.62 -28.26 1.26
C GLU A 149 11.01 -29.73 1.14
N CYS A 150 12.16 -30.11 1.70
CA CYS A 150 12.65 -31.48 1.79
C CYS A 150 11.78 -32.40 2.68
N SER A 151 11.03 -31.85 3.63
CA SER A 151 10.11 -32.61 4.49
C SER A 151 8.69 -32.70 3.93
N ILE A 152 8.31 -31.78 3.03
CA ILE A 152 7.00 -31.77 2.37
C ILE A 152 7.03 -32.26 0.91
N ASN A 153 8.18 -32.79 0.44
CA ASN A 153 8.44 -33.22 -0.95
C ASN A 153 8.14 -32.12 -2.01
N ASN A 154 8.29 -30.84 -1.66
CA ASN A 154 8.00 -29.72 -2.55
C ASN A 154 9.27 -29.26 -3.32
N HIS A 155 10.04 -30.21 -3.85
CA HIS A 155 11.35 -29.96 -4.45
C HIS A 155 11.53 -30.63 -5.82
N ASN A 156 12.31 -30.00 -6.70
CA ASN A 156 12.61 -30.51 -8.04
C ASN A 156 13.88 -31.40 -8.13
N CYS A 157 14.45 -31.81 -6.99
CA CYS A 157 15.66 -32.63 -6.95
C CYS A 157 15.52 -33.97 -7.68
N LEU A 158 16.56 -34.36 -8.42
CA LEU A 158 16.60 -35.64 -9.13
C LEU A 158 16.72 -36.82 -8.14
N PRO A 159 16.30 -38.06 -8.51
CA PRO A 159 16.42 -39.25 -7.66
C PRO A 159 17.86 -39.61 -7.22
N THR A 160 18.88 -39.02 -7.86
CA THR A 160 20.31 -39.18 -7.55
C THR A 160 20.88 -38.05 -6.67
N GLN A 161 20.02 -37.15 -6.19
CA GLN A 161 20.37 -35.97 -5.38
C GLN A 161 19.66 -36.02 -4.03
N ARG A 162 20.31 -35.48 -2.99
CA ARG A 162 19.70 -35.21 -1.69
C ARG A 162 19.06 -33.82 -1.73
N CYS A 163 17.85 -33.68 -1.21
CA CYS A 163 17.34 -32.37 -0.84
C CYS A 163 17.97 -31.98 0.50
N ASP A 164 18.80 -30.93 0.50
CA ASP A 164 19.32 -30.30 1.70
C ASP A 164 18.53 -29.00 1.95
N ASN A 165 17.91 -28.89 3.12
CA ASN A 165 17.11 -27.74 3.48
C ASN A 165 17.98 -26.54 3.90
N THR A 166 17.61 -25.32 3.49
CA THR A 166 18.33 -24.08 3.82
C THR A 166 17.35 -22.99 4.25
N ILE A 167 17.84 -21.96 4.93
CA ILE A 167 16.96 -20.91 5.48
C ILE A 167 16.37 -20.08 4.33
N GLY A 168 15.08 -20.28 4.05
CA GLY A 168 14.31 -19.67 2.97
C GLY A 168 14.34 -20.39 1.62
N SER A 169 14.91 -21.59 1.51
CA SER A 169 14.94 -22.39 0.26
C SER A 169 15.50 -23.81 0.45
N TYR A 170 15.60 -24.59 -0.63
CA TYR A 170 16.31 -25.89 -0.64
C TYR A 170 17.43 -25.93 -1.67
N ILE A 171 18.43 -26.78 -1.44
CA ILE A 171 19.50 -27.08 -2.40
C ILE A 171 19.58 -28.58 -2.68
N CYS A 172 19.47 -28.95 -3.97
CA CYS A 172 19.63 -30.33 -4.42
C CYS A 172 21.11 -30.69 -4.57
N THR A 173 21.67 -31.45 -3.64
CA THR A 173 23.09 -31.81 -3.63
C THR A 173 23.33 -33.20 -4.21
N ARG A 174 24.35 -33.33 -5.09
CA ARG A 174 24.74 -34.64 -5.64
C ARG A 174 25.34 -35.49 -4.51
N LEU A 175 24.82 -36.70 -4.32
CA LEU A 175 25.03 -37.47 -3.09
C LEU A 175 26.47 -37.97 -2.87
N GLN A 176 27.20 -38.35 -3.92
CA GLN A 176 28.58 -38.82 -3.80
C GLN A 176 29.33 -38.78 -5.15
N SER A 177 30.66 -38.60 -5.05
CA SER A 177 31.63 -39.21 -5.97
C SER A 177 31.90 -40.64 -5.51
N CYS A 178 32.20 -41.56 -6.43
CA CYS A 178 32.07 -43.00 -6.20
C CYS A 178 33.04 -43.61 -5.16
N GLY A 179 34.11 -42.90 -4.81
CA GLY A 179 35.13 -43.38 -3.87
C GLY A 179 36.31 -44.01 -4.59
N THR A 180 36.69 -45.22 -4.21
CA THR A 180 37.72 -46.03 -4.89
C THR A 180 37.27 -47.48 -4.85
N GLY A 181 37.59 -48.24 -5.90
CA GLY A 181 36.94 -49.53 -6.16
C GLY A 181 35.53 -49.38 -6.78
N TYR A 182 35.14 -48.16 -7.17
CA TYR A 182 33.92 -47.87 -7.92
C TYR A 182 34.17 -46.70 -8.87
N THR A 183 33.64 -46.80 -10.09
CA THR A 183 33.76 -45.77 -11.14
C THR A 183 32.39 -45.30 -11.63
N LEU A 184 32.30 -44.02 -11.98
CA LEU A 184 31.07 -43.43 -12.51
C LEU A 184 30.83 -43.89 -13.94
N ASN A 185 29.76 -44.66 -14.15
CA ASN A 185 29.27 -45.02 -15.47
C ASN A 185 28.68 -43.78 -16.16
N ALA A 186 29.31 -43.35 -17.27
CA ALA A 186 28.96 -42.12 -17.97
C ALA A 186 27.57 -42.16 -18.62
N GLU A 187 27.08 -43.35 -19.00
CA GLU A 187 25.79 -43.53 -19.69
C GLU A 187 24.61 -43.68 -18.71
N THR A 188 24.83 -44.31 -17.55
CA THR A 188 23.76 -44.57 -16.56
C THR A 188 23.79 -43.64 -15.35
N GLY A 189 24.90 -42.91 -15.13
CA GLY A 189 25.09 -42.00 -13.99
C GLY A 189 25.32 -42.69 -12.63
N ASN A 190 25.38 -44.02 -12.61
CA ASN A 190 25.61 -44.83 -11.40
C ASN A 190 27.09 -45.05 -11.11
N CYS A 191 27.41 -45.41 -9.88
CA CYS A 191 28.74 -45.89 -9.48
C CYS A 191 28.79 -47.42 -9.62
N ASP A 192 29.42 -47.91 -10.67
CA ASP A 192 29.63 -49.34 -10.91
C ASP A 192 30.90 -49.83 -10.19
N ASP A 193 30.96 -51.13 -9.89
CA ASP A 193 32.00 -51.79 -9.10
C ASP A 193 33.25 -52.06 -9.97
N ASP A 194 34.44 -51.67 -9.50
CA ASP A 194 35.69 -51.80 -10.26
C ASP A 194 36.27 -53.22 -10.15
N ASP A 195 35.84 -54.15 -11.01
CA ASP A 195 36.32 -55.55 -10.95
C ASP A 195 37.81 -55.68 -11.36
N GLU A 196 38.73 -55.50 -10.41
CA GLU A 196 40.18 -55.52 -10.65
C GLU A 196 40.70 -56.91 -11.07
N CYS A 197 39.87 -57.94 -10.93
CA CYS A 197 40.14 -59.30 -11.37
C CYS A 197 39.95 -59.49 -12.87
N THR A 198 38.89 -58.91 -13.43
CA THR A 198 38.66 -58.85 -14.89
C THR A 198 39.58 -57.84 -15.56
N LEU A 199 39.77 -56.65 -14.96
CA LEU A 199 40.65 -55.59 -15.44
C LEU A 199 42.16 -55.94 -15.38
N ARG A 200 42.52 -57.03 -14.68
CA ARG A 200 43.90 -57.47 -14.41
C ARG A 200 44.77 -56.43 -13.70
N THR A 201 44.16 -55.58 -12.88
CA THR A 201 44.82 -54.55 -12.06
C THR A 201 45.17 -55.04 -10.65
N HIS A 202 44.95 -56.33 -10.39
CA HIS A 202 45.22 -56.99 -9.12
C HIS A 202 46.73 -57.27 -8.86
N ASN A 203 47.18 -57.10 -7.61
CA ASN A 203 48.55 -57.45 -7.19
C ASN A 203 48.69 -58.89 -6.66
N CYS A 204 47.77 -59.80 -7.00
CA CYS A 204 47.76 -61.17 -6.49
C CYS A 204 48.98 -62.01 -6.93
N PRO A 205 49.65 -62.75 -6.01
CA PRO A 205 50.73 -63.67 -6.37
C PRO A 205 50.27 -64.80 -7.30
N SER A 206 51.18 -65.33 -8.12
CA SER A 206 50.91 -66.28 -9.22
C SER A 206 50.13 -67.54 -8.83
N ASN A 207 50.25 -67.97 -7.57
CA ASN A 207 49.58 -69.14 -6.97
C ASN A 207 48.21 -68.83 -6.32
N TYR A 208 47.69 -67.60 -6.47
CA TYR A 208 46.38 -67.16 -6.00
C TYR A 208 45.48 -66.77 -7.20
N ASN A 209 44.17 -66.94 -7.04
CA ASN A 209 43.14 -66.38 -7.89
C ASN A 209 42.71 -65.04 -7.30
N CYS A 210 42.56 -64.03 -8.16
CA CYS A 210 41.80 -62.84 -7.82
C CYS A 210 40.30 -63.19 -7.78
N HIS A 211 39.58 -62.66 -6.79
CA HIS A 211 38.12 -62.65 -6.69
C HIS A 211 37.65 -61.24 -6.35
N ASN A 212 36.79 -60.66 -7.19
CA ASN A 212 36.27 -59.31 -6.99
C ASN A 212 35.32 -59.25 -5.78
N THR A 213 35.28 -58.11 -5.11
CA THR A 213 34.35 -57.81 -4.02
C THR A 213 33.99 -56.32 -4.06
N ARG A 214 32.84 -55.94 -3.49
CA ARG A 214 32.33 -54.58 -3.66
C ARG A 214 33.26 -53.49 -3.13
N GLY A 215 33.96 -52.79 -4.03
CA GLY A 215 34.98 -51.78 -3.74
C GLY A 215 36.44 -52.27 -3.64
N SER A 216 36.75 -53.54 -3.93
CA SER A 216 38.14 -54.07 -3.88
C SER A 216 38.27 -55.52 -4.38
N PHE A 217 39.48 -56.02 -4.60
CA PHE A 217 39.74 -57.43 -4.91
C PHE A 217 40.34 -58.21 -3.74
N ARG A 218 40.22 -59.54 -3.80
CA ARG A 218 40.84 -60.47 -2.84
C ARG A 218 41.60 -61.59 -3.54
N CYS A 219 42.79 -61.88 -3.04
CA CYS A 219 43.63 -62.97 -3.53
C CYS A 219 43.35 -64.24 -2.70
N TYR A 220 42.59 -65.18 -3.25
CA TYR A 220 42.32 -66.49 -2.65
C TYR A 220 43.22 -67.57 -3.25
N ARG A 221 43.68 -68.53 -2.46
CA ARG A 221 44.41 -69.70 -3.01
C ARG A 221 43.47 -70.47 -3.96
N LYS A 222 43.97 -70.91 -5.12
CA LYS A 222 43.13 -71.45 -6.21
C LYS A 222 42.36 -72.71 -5.78
N ILE A 223 41.03 -72.63 -5.77
CA ILE A 223 40.07 -73.73 -5.50
C ILE A 223 38.90 -73.58 -6.51
N THR A 224 38.27 -74.69 -6.91
CA THR A 224 37.37 -74.78 -8.09
C THR A 224 35.93 -75.19 -7.74
N THR A 225 34.90 -74.42 -8.18
CA THR A 225 33.65 -74.87 -8.92
C THR A 225 32.48 -73.85 -8.94
N THR A 226 32.12 -73.32 -10.12
CA THR A 226 30.78 -73.03 -10.73
C THR A 226 29.53 -72.49 -9.97
N LEU A 227 29.11 -71.23 -10.29
CA LEU A 227 27.80 -70.66 -10.81
C LEU A 227 26.40 -71.21 -10.34
N THR A 228 25.25 -70.49 -10.30
CA THR A 228 24.54 -69.64 -11.34
C THR A 228 23.35 -68.75 -10.78
N THR A 229 22.55 -68.00 -11.59
CA THR A 229 21.63 -66.82 -11.22
C THR A 229 20.26 -66.66 -12.00
N ARG A 230 19.34 -65.67 -11.63
CA ARG A 230 18.21 -64.90 -12.37
C ARG A 230 17.03 -64.44 -11.42
N THR A 231 16.08 -63.44 -11.54
CA THR A 231 15.52 -62.32 -12.44
C THR A 231 14.28 -62.63 -13.35
N THR A 232 13.18 -61.83 -13.65
CA THR A 232 12.48 -60.50 -13.33
C THR A 232 11.04 -60.47 -14.05
N LEU A 233 10.08 -59.50 -14.24
CA LEU A 233 9.74 -58.03 -14.03
C LEU A 233 8.18 -57.68 -14.27
N THR A 234 7.76 -56.37 -14.48
CA THR A 234 6.45 -55.71 -14.96
C THR A 234 5.23 -55.52 -13.99
N THR A 235 4.07 -54.78 -14.17
CA THR A 235 3.25 -54.14 -15.29
C THR A 235 2.22 -53.02 -14.80
N VAL A 236 1.38 -52.31 -15.63
CA VAL A 236 0.53 -51.08 -15.26
C VAL A 236 -0.88 -50.79 -15.99
N PRO A 237 -1.79 -49.89 -15.48
CA PRO A 237 -3.15 -49.42 -16.02
C PRO A 237 -3.19 -47.92 -16.57
N PRO A 238 -4.26 -47.02 -16.66
CA PRO A 238 -5.76 -46.95 -16.36
C PRO A 238 -6.69 -46.15 -17.40
N LEU A 239 -7.69 -45.28 -16.97
CA LEU A 239 -8.60 -44.25 -17.68
C LEU A 239 -10.09 -44.64 -18.04
N SER A 240 -11.14 -43.83 -18.41
CA SER A 240 -11.74 -42.42 -18.22
C SER A 240 -13.16 -42.32 -18.96
N LEU A 241 -14.08 -41.32 -19.16
CA LEU A 241 -14.47 -39.89 -18.82
C LEU A 241 -15.95 -39.52 -19.34
N GLY A 242 -16.67 -38.40 -18.98
CA GLY A 242 -17.98 -37.92 -19.60
C GLY A 242 -18.70 -36.62 -19.03
N ASN A 243 -19.66 -35.91 -19.74
CA ASN A 243 -20.21 -34.52 -19.38
C ASN A 243 -21.54 -33.96 -20.08
N THR A 244 -22.30 -32.93 -19.55
CA THR A 244 -23.39 -32.03 -20.22
C THR A 244 -24.13 -30.90 -19.37
N ARG A 245 -24.73 -29.76 -19.92
CA ARG A 245 -25.54 -28.63 -19.23
C ARG A 245 -26.49 -27.69 -20.11
N ARG A 246 -27.53 -26.94 -19.57
CA ARG A 246 -28.45 -25.81 -20.14
C ARG A 246 -29.28 -25.03 -19.02
N GLY A 247 -30.16 -23.97 -19.11
CA GLY A 247 -30.55 -22.83 -20.06
C GLY A 247 -31.98 -22.09 -19.89
N PHE A 248 -32.10 -20.71 -19.97
CA PHE A 248 -33.29 -19.76 -20.21
C PHE A 248 -34.40 -19.46 -19.11
N THR A 249 -35.43 -18.52 -19.07
CA THR A 249 -36.12 -17.40 -19.88
C THR A 249 -37.13 -16.48 -19.05
N ILE A 250 -37.57 -15.21 -19.44
CA ILE A 250 -38.71 -14.35 -18.84
C ILE A 250 -39.04 -12.95 -19.55
N ARG A 251 -40.26 -12.25 -19.46
CA ARG A 251 -40.56 -10.71 -19.40
C ARG A 251 -42.01 -10.02 -19.64
N TYR A 252 -42.41 -8.97 -18.81
CA TYR A 252 -43.36 -7.72 -18.84
C TYR A 252 -44.95 -7.72 -19.10
N PRO A 253 -45.88 -6.64 -19.08
CA PRO A 253 -45.98 -5.11 -18.83
C PRO A 253 -47.27 -4.46 -18.06
N TYR A 254 -47.69 -3.12 -18.16
CA TYR A 254 -48.66 -2.31 -17.25
C TYR A 254 -49.53 -1.03 -17.79
N PRO A 255 -50.55 -0.36 -17.07
CA PRO A 255 -51.56 0.73 -17.51
C PRO A 255 -51.96 2.02 -16.62
N LEU A 256 -52.91 2.99 -16.98
CA LEU A 256 -53.25 4.36 -16.32
C LEU A 256 -54.71 5.10 -16.48
N ALA A 257 -55.13 6.17 -15.68
CA ALA A 257 -56.43 7.02 -15.72
C ALA A 257 -56.58 8.43 -14.90
N VAL A 258 -57.67 9.31 -15.00
CA VAL A 258 -57.91 10.70 -14.32
C VAL A 258 -59.41 11.34 -14.20
N HIS A 259 -59.72 12.48 -13.43
CA HIS A 259 -61.09 13.11 -13.06
C HIS A 259 -61.29 14.71 -12.78
N PRO A 260 -62.54 15.35 -12.64
CA PRO A 260 -62.97 16.84 -12.43
C PRO A 260 -64.02 17.18 -11.24
N GLU A 261 -64.86 18.27 -10.93
CA GLU A 261 -65.23 19.78 -11.10
C GLU A 261 -66.51 20.18 -10.16
N TYR A 262 -67.27 21.33 -9.89
CA TYR A 262 -67.44 22.87 -9.91
C TYR A 262 -68.70 23.30 -8.97
N SER A 263 -69.49 24.43 -8.73
CA SER A 263 -69.78 25.95 -8.91
C SER A 263 -71.05 26.40 -7.99
N GLN A 264 -71.82 27.55 -7.78
CA GLN A 264 -72.00 29.09 -7.84
C GLN A 264 -73.43 29.51 -7.18
N ASN A 265 -74.13 30.69 -6.89
CA ASN A 265 -74.23 32.22 -6.80
C ASN A 265 -75.51 32.63 -5.87
N ASN A 266 -76.21 33.80 -5.58
CA ASN A 266 -76.34 35.34 -5.68
C ASN A 266 -77.38 35.85 -4.55
N ASP A 267 -78.09 37.02 -4.29
CA ASP A 267 -78.49 38.44 -4.71
C ASP A 267 -79.11 39.24 -3.44
N SER A 268 -79.80 40.41 -3.24
CA SER A 268 -80.44 41.69 -3.82
C SER A 268 -80.74 42.73 -2.62
N PHE A 269 -81.44 43.93 -2.48
CA PHE A 269 -82.27 45.02 -3.15
C PHE A 269 -82.16 46.41 -2.31
N SER A 270 -82.96 47.53 -2.08
CA SER A 270 -84.33 48.15 -2.32
C SER A 270 -84.47 49.72 -1.94
N THR A 271 -85.67 50.42 -1.86
CA THR A 271 -85.93 51.91 -1.51
C THR A 271 -87.23 52.24 -0.67
N ASN A 272 -87.84 53.43 -0.32
CA ASN A 272 -87.98 54.92 -0.65
C ASN A 272 -88.46 55.78 0.64
N ARG A 273 -88.98 57.05 0.87
CA ARG A 273 -89.75 58.26 0.30
C ARG A 273 -89.52 59.56 1.24
N ARG A 274 -90.14 60.79 1.44
CA ARG A 274 -91.33 61.71 1.13
C ARG A 274 -91.06 63.23 1.59
N VAL A 275 -91.81 64.32 1.19
CA VAL A 275 -91.57 65.81 1.54
C VAL A 275 -92.84 66.79 1.64
N ASP A 276 -92.74 68.09 2.09
CA ASP A 276 -93.83 69.03 2.63
C ASP A 276 -94.02 70.55 2.11
N CYS A 277 -94.39 71.62 2.91
CA CYS A 277 -95.15 72.90 2.53
C CYS A 277 -94.64 74.37 2.94
N SER A 278 -95.43 75.52 2.90
CA SER A 278 -94.97 76.90 2.45
C SER A 278 -94.63 78.13 3.36
N PRO A 279 -94.03 78.00 4.56
CA PRO A 279 -93.08 79.01 5.06
C PRO A 279 -91.95 79.29 4.05
N GLY A 280 -91.34 80.48 4.09
CA GLY A 280 -90.26 80.92 3.17
C GLY A 280 -90.65 82.05 2.21
N PHE A 281 -91.95 82.32 2.03
CA PHE A 281 -92.40 83.60 1.44
C PHE A 281 -92.55 84.70 2.49
N TYR A 282 -91.95 85.87 2.27
CA TYR A 282 -92.26 87.10 3.01
C TYR A 282 -93.30 87.93 2.25
N ARG A 283 -94.16 88.65 2.98
CA ARG A 283 -95.21 89.45 2.35
C ARG A 283 -94.68 90.86 2.04
N ASN A 284 -94.63 91.23 0.76
CA ASN A 284 -94.11 92.53 0.35
C ASN A 284 -95.09 93.67 0.69
N THR A 285 -94.64 94.92 0.47
CA THR A 285 -95.44 96.15 0.69
C THR A 285 -96.70 96.27 -0.19
N LEU A 286 -96.91 95.37 -1.14
CA LEU A 286 -98.08 95.28 -2.02
C LEU A 286 -98.98 94.08 -1.69
N GLY A 287 -98.69 93.32 -0.64
CA GLY A 287 -99.50 92.18 -0.20
C GLY A 287 -99.30 90.89 -1.00
N ALA A 288 -98.33 90.83 -1.91
CA ALA A 288 -97.91 89.60 -2.56
C ALA A 288 -96.97 88.81 -1.65
N CYS A 289 -97.08 87.48 -1.66
CA CYS A 289 -96.06 86.60 -1.10
C CYS A 289 -94.87 86.58 -2.09
N ILE A 290 -93.75 87.19 -1.69
CA ILE A 290 -92.50 87.20 -2.44
C ILE A 290 -91.51 86.25 -1.76
N ASP A 291 -90.71 85.59 -2.58
CA ASP A 291 -89.64 84.70 -2.17
C ASP A 291 -88.63 85.40 -1.25
N THR A 292 -88.36 84.84 -0.08
CA THR A 292 -87.27 85.33 0.79
C THR A 292 -85.98 84.69 0.31
N ASN A 293 -84.96 85.46 -0.07
CA ASN A 293 -83.68 84.87 -0.48
C ASN A 293 -82.84 84.51 0.75
N GLU A 294 -83.18 83.41 1.45
CA GLU A 294 -82.56 83.08 2.74
C GLU A 294 -81.06 82.76 2.58
N CYS A 295 -80.64 82.30 1.39
CA CYS A 295 -79.24 82.09 1.02
C CYS A 295 -78.37 83.36 1.07
N MET A 296 -78.97 84.56 1.01
CA MET A 296 -78.23 85.83 1.11
C MET A 296 -78.42 86.53 2.47
N GLU A 297 -79.56 86.34 3.16
CA GLU A 297 -79.82 87.03 4.43
C GLU A 297 -79.41 86.26 5.68
N GLN A 298 -79.40 84.92 5.66
CA GLN A 298 -79.10 84.11 6.85
C GLN A 298 -78.11 82.95 6.62
N ASN A 299 -77.84 82.58 5.36
CA ASN A 299 -77.04 81.40 4.98
C ASN A 299 -77.41 80.12 5.77
N PRO A 300 -78.66 79.65 5.70
CA PRO A 300 -79.24 78.65 6.61
C PRO A 300 -78.82 77.18 6.35
N CYS A 301 -77.93 76.91 5.40
CA CYS A 301 -77.52 75.55 5.05
C CYS A 301 -76.38 75.00 5.92
N GLY A 302 -76.30 73.67 6.05
CA GLY A 302 -75.26 73.01 6.83
C GLY A 302 -73.86 73.10 6.20
N ASN A 303 -72.83 72.83 7.00
CA ASN A 303 -71.48 72.61 6.49
C ASN A 303 -71.49 71.43 5.49
N HIS A 304 -70.92 71.65 4.31
CA HIS A 304 -70.97 70.77 3.12
C HIS A 304 -72.29 70.78 2.34
N GLU A 305 -73.11 71.83 2.44
CA GLU A 305 -74.28 72.00 1.55
C GLU A 305 -74.27 73.33 0.82
N ARG A 306 -74.69 73.33 -0.46
CA ARG A 306 -74.79 74.54 -1.27
C ARG A 306 -76.22 75.09 -1.21
N CYS A 307 -76.37 76.28 -0.64
CA CYS A 307 -77.65 76.99 -0.68
C CYS A 307 -78.02 77.39 -2.11
N ILE A 308 -79.20 76.96 -2.56
CA ILE A 308 -79.83 77.37 -3.82
C ILE A 308 -81.16 78.01 -3.46
N ASN A 309 -81.31 79.31 -3.72
CA ASN A 309 -82.57 80.01 -3.48
C ASN A 309 -83.64 79.57 -4.50
N THR A 310 -84.88 79.38 -4.06
CA THR A 310 -85.99 78.95 -4.93
C THR A 310 -87.31 79.57 -4.47
N ASN A 311 -88.20 79.88 -5.41
CA ASN A 311 -89.41 80.66 -5.14
C ASN A 311 -90.31 80.07 -4.03
N GLY A 312 -90.15 80.59 -2.81
CA GLY A 312 -90.86 80.22 -1.59
C GLY A 312 -90.06 79.45 -0.55
N HIS A 313 -88.80 79.10 -0.82
CA HIS A 313 -87.85 78.44 0.10
C HIS A 313 -86.46 78.27 -0.54
N PHE A 314 -85.40 78.52 0.22
CA PHE A 314 -84.10 77.90 -0.06
C PHE A 314 -84.19 76.37 -0.08
N ARG A 315 -83.36 75.74 -0.91
CA ARG A 315 -82.97 74.34 -0.73
C ARG A 315 -81.45 74.23 -0.65
N CYS A 316 -80.99 73.40 0.26
CA CYS A 316 -79.59 73.01 0.33
C CYS A 316 -79.38 71.84 -0.65
N GLU A 317 -78.58 72.04 -1.70
CA GLU A 317 -78.04 70.92 -2.48
C GLU A 317 -76.83 70.39 -1.71
N SER A 318 -77.03 69.33 -0.92
CA SER A 318 -75.97 68.70 -0.13
C SER A 318 -74.84 68.25 -1.07
N LEU A 319 -73.63 68.78 -0.85
CA LEU A 319 -72.46 68.42 -1.65
C LEU A 319 -71.98 67.04 -1.19
N LEU A 320 -71.49 66.23 -2.13
CA LEU A 320 -71.09 64.86 -1.81
C LEU A 320 -69.85 64.87 -0.91
N GLN A 321 -70.04 64.65 0.40
CA GLN A 321 -68.95 64.49 1.33
C GLN A 321 -68.23 63.17 1.05
N CYS A 322 -67.07 63.27 0.39
CA CYS A 322 -66.27 62.11 0.03
C CYS A 322 -65.64 61.44 1.25
N SER A 323 -65.52 60.11 1.20
CA SER A 323 -64.72 59.34 2.14
C SER A 323 -63.25 59.75 2.09
N PRO A 324 -62.46 59.56 3.17
CA PRO A 324 -61.00 59.70 3.11
C PRO A 324 -60.38 58.93 1.94
N GLY A 325 -59.34 59.51 1.32
CA GLY A 325 -58.74 58.99 0.06
C GLY A 325 -59.46 59.44 -1.22
N TYR A 326 -60.51 60.27 -1.12
CA TYR A 326 -61.24 60.80 -2.27
C TYR A 326 -61.48 62.31 -2.16
N LYS A 327 -61.38 63.01 -3.30
CA LYS A 327 -61.73 64.44 -3.45
C LYS A 327 -62.98 64.59 -4.31
N SER A 328 -63.78 65.60 -4.03
CA SER A 328 -64.94 65.92 -4.86
C SER A 328 -64.50 66.50 -6.21
N THR A 329 -65.29 66.21 -7.25
CA THR A 329 -65.20 66.92 -8.54
C THR A 329 -65.67 68.38 -8.38
N VAL A 330 -65.29 69.25 -9.32
CA VAL A 330 -65.62 70.69 -9.29
C VAL A 330 -67.12 70.99 -9.21
N ASP A 331 -67.97 70.07 -9.67
CA ASP A 331 -69.43 70.16 -9.60
C ASP A 331 -70.01 69.69 -8.25
N GLY A 332 -69.19 69.10 -7.36
CA GLY A 332 -69.56 68.61 -6.03
C GLY A 332 -70.39 67.32 -6.02
N LYS A 333 -70.51 66.62 -7.16
CA LYS A 333 -71.50 65.53 -7.38
C LYS A 333 -70.90 64.14 -7.57
N SER A 334 -69.59 64.03 -7.64
CA SER A 334 -68.88 62.74 -7.68
C SER A 334 -67.56 62.83 -6.91
N CYS A 335 -67.15 61.71 -6.32
CA CYS A 335 -65.87 61.55 -5.68
C CYS A 335 -64.91 60.90 -6.66
N ILE A 336 -63.74 61.50 -6.87
CA ILE A 336 -62.62 60.91 -7.58
C ILE A 336 -61.51 60.59 -6.58
N ASP A 337 -60.73 59.58 -6.92
CA ASP A 337 -59.55 59.16 -6.17
C ASP A 337 -58.58 60.32 -5.94
N ILE A 338 -57.93 60.36 -4.78
CA ILE A 338 -56.74 61.19 -4.58
C ILE A 338 -55.55 60.31 -4.90
N ASP A 339 -54.81 60.64 -5.96
CA ASP A 339 -53.52 60.00 -6.18
C ASP A 339 -52.50 60.59 -5.20
N GLU A 340 -52.38 60.01 -4.01
CA GLU A 340 -51.46 60.51 -2.99
C GLU A 340 -49.98 60.31 -3.37
N CYS A 341 -49.69 59.50 -4.40
CA CYS A 341 -48.37 59.37 -4.97
C CYS A 341 -48.00 60.61 -5.82
N ASP A 342 -48.93 61.11 -6.63
CA ASP A 342 -48.76 62.34 -7.41
C ASP A 342 -48.89 63.63 -6.57
N THR A 343 -49.70 63.66 -5.51
CA THR A 343 -49.77 64.84 -4.60
C THR A 343 -48.63 64.91 -3.59
N GLY A 344 -47.94 63.80 -3.33
CA GLY A 344 -46.91 63.68 -2.28
C GLY A 344 -47.49 63.61 -0.86
N GLU A 345 -48.80 63.38 -0.71
CA GLU A 345 -49.47 63.24 0.60
C GLU A 345 -49.37 61.81 1.17
N HIS A 346 -48.48 60.99 0.62
CA HIS A 346 -48.18 59.63 1.09
C HIS A 346 -47.17 59.62 2.25
N ASN A 347 -47.30 58.65 3.17
CA ASN A 347 -46.34 58.45 4.28
C ASN A 347 -45.35 57.29 4.05
N CYS A 348 -45.13 56.90 2.79
CA CYS A 348 -44.12 55.90 2.41
C CYS A 348 -42.72 56.28 2.91
N GLY A 349 -42.03 55.31 3.49
CA GLY A 349 -40.68 55.48 4.06
C GLY A 349 -39.57 55.49 3.01
N GLU A 350 -38.35 55.81 3.44
CA GLU A 350 -37.18 55.91 2.58
C GLU A 350 -36.91 54.60 1.81
N GLY A 351 -36.76 54.72 0.49
CA GLY A 351 -36.57 53.58 -0.43
C GLY A 351 -37.85 52.84 -0.83
N GLN A 352 -39.05 53.24 -0.37
CA GLN A 352 -40.32 52.60 -0.76
C GLN A 352 -40.91 53.19 -2.05
N ILE A 353 -41.54 52.33 -2.85
CA ILE A 353 -42.31 52.68 -4.04
C ILE A 353 -43.78 52.87 -3.63
N CYS A 354 -44.30 54.09 -3.81
CA CYS A 354 -45.72 54.41 -3.70
C CYS A 354 -46.49 53.86 -4.91
N ARG A 355 -47.69 53.30 -4.67
CA ARG A 355 -48.66 52.96 -5.71
C ARG A 355 -50.06 53.38 -5.28
N ASN A 356 -50.71 54.24 -6.04
CA ASN A 356 -52.09 54.64 -5.79
C ASN A 356 -53.08 53.47 -5.97
N ARG A 357 -54.18 53.45 -5.22
CA ARG A 357 -55.14 52.35 -5.14
C ARG A 357 -56.56 52.76 -4.66
N ASN A 358 -57.20 53.73 -5.32
CA ASN A 358 -58.66 53.92 -5.34
C ASN A 358 -59.29 53.99 -3.92
N GLY A 359 -59.05 55.11 -3.24
CA GLY A 359 -59.36 55.35 -1.82
C GLY A 359 -58.13 55.25 -0.92
N GLY A 360 -56.96 55.57 -1.44
CA GLY A 360 -55.68 55.55 -0.73
C GLY A 360 -54.56 54.84 -1.47
N PHE A 361 -53.33 55.04 -0.99
CA PHE A 361 -52.09 54.48 -1.53
C PHE A 361 -51.64 53.19 -0.83
N VAL A 362 -50.75 52.44 -1.48
CA VAL A 362 -49.95 51.37 -0.87
C VAL A 362 -48.47 51.59 -1.12
N CYS A 363 -47.67 51.54 -0.05
CA CYS A 363 -46.22 51.58 -0.11
C CYS A 363 -45.66 50.16 -0.18
N SER A 364 -44.68 49.93 -1.05
CA SER A 364 -44.06 48.62 -1.26
C SER A 364 -42.55 48.77 -1.45
N CYS A 365 -41.76 47.78 -1.02
CA CYS A 365 -40.33 47.79 -1.35
C CYS A 365 -40.09 47.39 -2.81
N PRO A 366 -38.96 47.81 -3.40
CA PRO A 366 -38.51 47.29 -4.69
C PRO A 366 -38.38 45.77 -4.69
N ILE A 367 -38.34 45.15 -5.87
CA ILE A 367 -38.05 43.73 -6.00
C ILE A 367 -36.67 43.43 -5.37
N GLY A 368 -36.53 42.27 -4.72
CA GLY A 368 -35.33 41.89 -3.98
C GLY A 368 -35.15 42.61 -2.64
N HIS A 369 -36.10 43.44 -2.17
CA HIS A 369 -35.96 44.18 -0.91
C HIS A 369 -37.08 43.84 0.11
N GLU A 370 -36.70 43.67 1.38
CA GLU A 370 -37.63 43.43 2.49
C GLU A 370 -37.86 44.69 3.34
N LEU A 371 -39.04 44.78 3.95
CA LEU A 371 -39.47 45.93 4.74
C LEU A 371 -39.08 45.77 6.22
N LYS A 372 -37.90 46.26 6.62
CA LYS A 372 -37.52 46.31 8.03
C LYS A 372 -38.15 47.52 8.74
N ARG A 373 -38.88 47.26 9.83
CA ARG A 373 -39.47 48.29 10.70
C ARG A 373 -38.51 48.60 11.86
N HIS A 374 -38.12 49.85 12.02
CA HIS A 374 -37.31 50.30 13.15
C HIS A 374 -38.18 50.64 14.36
N ILE A 375 -37.59 50.60 15.55
CA ILE A 375 -38.26 50.87 16.83
C ILE A 375 -38.80 52.32 16.90
N SER A 376 -38.25 53.23 16.08
CA SER A 376 -38.70 54.61 15.90
C SER A 376 -39.95 54.77 15.00
N GLY A 377 -40.54 53.68 14.50
CA GLY A 377 -41.70 53.71 13.60
C GLY A 377 -41.35 53.91 12.12
N ALA A 378 -40.15 54.41 11.81
CA ALA A 378 -39.64 54.47 10.44
C ALA A 378 -39.49 53.05 9.87
N SER A 379 -39.97 52.85 8.63
CA SER A 379 -39.85 51.57 7.92
C SER A 379 -38.98 51.77 6.68
N THR A 380 -37.91 51.00 6.56
CA THR A 380 -36.91 51.13 5.49
C THR A 380 -36.86 49.85 4.66
N CYS A 381 -36.73 49.99 3.35
CA CYS A 381 -36.42 48.85 2.49
C CYS A 381 -34.93 48.49 2.63
N VAL A 382 -34.64 47.23 2.93
CA VAL A 382 -33.27 46.69 2.93
C VAL A 382 -33.17 45.58 1.91
N ASP A 383 -31.97 45.43 1.35
CA ASP A 383 -31.63 44.35 0.43
C ASP A 383 -31.88 42.96 1.05
N THR A 384 -32.57 42.07 0.33
CA THR A 384 -32.89 40.71 0.78
C THR A 384 -31.76 39.79 0.37
N ASN A 385 -30.83 39.49 1.28
CA ASN A 385 -29.69 38.66 0.95
C ASN A 385 -30.11 37.21 0.62
N GLU A 386 -30.36 36.89 -0.66
CA GLU A 386 -30.89 35.58 -1.04
C GLU A 386 -29.87 34.46 -0.81
N CYS A 387 -28.57 34.80 -0.78
CA CYS A 387 -27.49 33.87 -0.42
C CYS A 387 -27.45 33.50 1.07
N ALA A 388 -28.23 34.17 1.93
CA ALA A 388 -28.36 33.88 3.36
C ALA A 388 -29.66 33.15 3.73
N LEU A 389 -30.52 32.83 2.76
CA LEU A 389 -31.77 32.08 2.97
C LEU A 389 -31.48 30.58 3.14
N GLU A 390 -32.30 29.88 3.94
CA GLU A 390 -32.15 28.44 4.19
C GLU A 390 -32.44 27.56 2.96
N GLN A 391 -33.21 28.08 1.99
CA GLN A 391 -33.51 27.42 0.73
C GLN A 391 -32.35 27.61 -0.27
N ARG A 392 -31.90 26.54 -0.93
CA ARG A 392 -30.86 26.64 -1.98
C ARG A 392 -31.36 27.43 -3.19
N VAL A 393 -31.00 28.71 -3.24
CA VAL A 393 -31.32 29.62 -4.34
C VAL A 393 -30.43 29.33 -5.57
N CYS A 394 -29.13 29.11 -5.35
CA CYS A 394 -28.21 28.70 -6.42
C CYS A 394 -28.18 27.18 -6.63
N PRO A 395 -27.91 26.71 -7.87
CA PRO A 395 -27.85 25.30 -8.22
C PRO A 395 -26.65 24.59 -7.58
N LEU A 396 -26.65 23.25 -7.65
CA LEU A 396 -25.54 22.45 -7.14
C LEU A 396 -24.23 22.83 -7.85
N ASN A 397 -23.14 22.86 -7.08
CA ASN A 397 -21.79 23.26 -7.52
C ASN A 397 -21.65 24.71 -8.03
N ALA A 398 -22.64 25.56 -7.76
CA ALA A 398 -22.49 27.01 -7.85
C ALA A 398 -22.13 27.67 -6.50
N GLN A 399 -21.59 28.88 -6.57
CA GLN A 399 -21.46 29.85 -5.48
C GLN A 399 -22.46 30.99 -5.71
N CYS A 400 -23.10 31.45 -4.62
CA CYS A 400 -24.06 32.55 -4.63
C CYS A 400 -23.34 33.87 -4.33
N PHE A 401 -23.67 34.91 -5.10
CA PHE A 401 -23.20 36.27 -4.89
C PHE A 401 -24.40 37.22 -4.81
N ASN A 402 -24.48 37.95 -3.70
CA ASN A 402 -25.56 38.89 -3.42
C ASN A 402 -25.28 40.26 -4.05
N THR A 403 -26.30 40.91 -4.61
CA THR A 403 -26.23 42.27 -5.18
C THR A 403 -27.48 43.06 -4.81
N ILE A 404 -27.47 44.38 -4.95
CA ILE A 404 -28.57 45.22 -4.46
C ILE A 404 -29.83 44.96 -5.30
N GLY A 405 -30.82 44.29 -4.71
CA GLY A 405 -32.10 43.91 -5.31
C GLY A 405 -32.09 42.63 -6.14
N ALA A 406 -31.01 41.84 -6.13
CA ALA A 406 -30.91 40.56 -6.84
C ALA A 406 -29.68 39.74 -6.42
N TYR A 407 -29.62 38.47 -6.81
CA TYR A 407 -28.43 37.62 -6.70
C TYR A 407 -27.96 37.12 -8.08
N TYR A 408 -26.72 36.63 -8.14
CA TYR A 408 -26.26 35.80 -9.24
C TYR A 408 -25.49 34.57 -8.75
N CYS A 409 -25.43 33.55 -9.61
CA CYS A 409 -24.76 32.29 -9.33
C CYS A 409 -23.62 32.06 -10.33
N GLU A 410 -22.40 31.81 -9.85
CA GLU A 410 -21.26 31.38 -10.67
C GLU A 410 -20.92 29.92 -10.36
N CYS A 411 -20.35 29.19 -11.32
CA CYS A 411 -19.90 27.83 -11.06
C CYS A 411 -18.60 27.84 -10.26
N LYS A 412 -18.45 26.89 -9.34
CA LYS A 412 -17.20 26.70 -8.60
C LYS A 412 -16.09 26.25 -9.56
N ALA A 413 -14.82 26.42 -9.15
CA ALA A 413 -13.68 25.86 -9.88
C ALA A 413 -13.89 24.36 -10.16
N GLY A 414 -13.48 23.91 -11.36
CA GLY A 414 -13.78 22.57 -11.88
C GLY A 414 -15.16 22.44 -12.55
N PHE A 415 -16.00 23.49 -12.59
CA PHE A 415 -17.34 23.44 -13.19
C PHE A 415 -17.64 24.60 -14.15
N GLN A 416 -18.39 24.31 -15.22
CA GLN A 416 -18.81 25.27 -16.25
C GLN A 416 -20.34 25.23 -16.50
N LYS A 417 -20.89 26.33 -17.02
CA LYS A 417 -22.29 26.38 -17.49
C LYS A 417 -22.35 25.83 -18.91
N LYS A 418 -23.33 24.97 -19.21
CA LYS A 418 -23.55 24.49 -20.58
C LYS A 418 -24.26 25.57 -21.41
N SER A 419 -23.57 26.14 -22.40
CA SER A 419 -24.13 27.09 -23.37
C SER A 419 -25.04 26.42 -24.41
N ASP A 420 -26.05 25.69 -23.93
CA ASP A 420 -27.21 25.27 -24.72
C ASP A 420 -28.29 26.36 -24.59
N GLY A 421 -29.03 26.68 -25.65
CA GLY A 421 -29.79 27.95 -25.78
C GLY A 421 -31.00 28.16 -24.83
N ASN A 422 -31.18 27.32 -23.82
CA ASN A 422 -32.15 27.50 -22.74
C ASN A 422 -31.44 28.05 -21.48
N ASN A 423 -32.19 28.60 -20.52
CA ASN A 423 -31.64 29.12 -19.26
C ASN A 423 -31.17 28.01 -18.30
N SER A 424 -30.15 27.24 -18.72
CA SER A 424 -29.50 26.19 -17.93
C SER A 424 -28.55 26.80 -16.90
N THR A 425 -29.08 27.14 -15.72
CA THR A 425 -28.27 27.58 -14.57
C THR A 425 -27.33 26.50 -14.03
N GLN A 426 -27.54 25.21 -14.37
CA GLN A 426 -26.76 24.09 -13.85
C GLN A 426 -25.26 24.15 -14.23
N CYS A 427 -24.43 23.82 -13.25
CA CYS A 427 -22.98 23.72 -13.37
C CYS A 427 -22.57 22.26 -13.61
N PHE A 428 -21.89 22.02 -14.74
CA PHE A 428 -21.41 20.71 -15.17
C PHE A 428 -19.90 20.63 -14.98
N ASP A 429 -19.43 19.41 -14.71
CA ASP A 429 -18.02 19.08 -14.55
C ASP A 429 -17.18 19.48 -15.78
N ILE A 430 -15.97 19.99 -15.56
CA ILE A 430 -14.99 20.26 -16.63
C ILE A 430 -14.04 19.08 -16.68
N ASP A 431 -14.10 18.27 -17.74
CA ASP A 431 -13.10 17.22 -17.96
C ASP A 431 -11.76 17.84 -18.38
N GLU A 432 -10.91 18.18 -17.41
CA GLU A 432 -9.62 18.81 -17.70
C GLU A 432 -8.66 17.88 -18.45
N CYS A 433 -8.88 16.56 -18.37
CA CYS A 433 -8.13 15.56 -19.15
C CYS A 433 -8.44 15.64 -20.65
N GLN A 434 -9.65 16.08 -21.03
CA GLN A 434 -10.01 16.38 -22.42
C GLN A 434 -9.69 17.83 -22.82
N VAL A 435 -9.82 18.78 -21.89
CA VAL A 435 -9.66 20.22 -22.17
C VAL A 435 -8.19 20.67 -22.22
N ILE A 436 -7.28 20.01 -21.49
CA ILE A 436 -5.86 20.43 -21.39
C ILE A 436 -4.92 19.31 -21.90
N PRO A 437 -4.51 19.35 -23.17
CA PRO A 437 -3.52 18.41 -23.70
C PRO A 437 -2.20 18.45 -22.93
N GLY A 438 -1.70 17.28 -22.52
CA GLY A 438 -0.44 17.16 -21.76
C GLY A 438 -0.52 17.53 -20.28
N LEU A 439 -1.73 17.65 -19.69
CA LEU A 439 -1.94 17.95 -18.27
C LEU A 439 -1.23 16.98 -17.31
N CYS A 440 -1.13 15.71 -17.71
CA CYS A 440 -0.44 14.63 -17.00
C CYS A 440 0.53 13.94 -17.96
N GLN A 441 1.68 13.47 -17.47
CA GLN A 441 2.70 12.82 -18.32
C GLN A 441 2.26 11.44 -18.85
N GLN A 442 1.41 10.69 -18.13
CA GLN A 442 1.00 9.33 -18.51
C GLN A 442 -0.51 9.14 -18.50
N LYS A 443 -1.17 9.06 -17.32
CA LYS A 443 -2.63 8.91 -17.21
C LYS A 443 -3.23 10.12 -16.50
N CYS A 444 -4.33 10.63 -17.06
CA CYS A 444 -5.18 11.62 -16.43
C CYS A 444 -6.52 10.95 -16.07
N LEU A 445 -7.00 11.19 -14.85
CA LEU A 445 -8.29 10.68 -14.37
C LEU A 445 -9.15 11.88 -13.94
N ASN A 446 -10.20 12.18 -14.70
CA ASN A 446 -11.18 13.18 -14.34
C ASN A 446 -12.11 12.67 -13.22
N PHE A 447 -12.55 13.55 -12.33
CA PHE A 447 -13.57 13.32 -11.30
C PHE A 447 -14.36 14.59 -11.03
N TRP A 448 -15.47 14.49 -10.27
CA TRP A 448 -16.36 15.62 -10.03
C TRP A 448 -15.66 16.78 -9.30
N GLY A 449 -15.39 17.87 -10.04
CA GLY A 449 -14.71 19.07 -9.57
C GLY A 449 -13.19 19.07 -9.73
N GLY A 450 -12.62 18.16 -10.52
CA GLY A 450 -11.21 18.23 -10.92
C GLY A 450 -10.59 16.91 -11.39
N TYR A 451 -9.32 16.96 -11.75
CA TYR A 451 -8.53 15.82 -12.24
C TYR A 451 -7.48 15.35 -11.22
N ARG A 452 -7.00 14.12 -11.40
CA ARG A 452 -5.73 13.65 -10.82
C ARG A 452 -4.89 12.91 -11.87
N CYS A 453 -3.59 13.14 -11.84
CA CYS A 453 -2.65 12.35 -12.64
C CYS A 453 -2.32 11.03 -11.94
N THR A 454 -2.09 9.99 -12.72
CA THR A 454 -1.59 8.69 -12.26
C THR A 454 -0.56 8.15 -13.26
N CYS A 455 0.24 7.20 -12.81
CA CYS A 455 1.32 6.63 -13.60
C CYS A 455 1.03 5.17 -14.01
N ASN A 456 1.86 4.65 -14.90
CA ASN A 456 1.95 3.22 -15.21
C ASN A 456 2.74 2.49 -14.12
N SER A 457 2.64 1.16 -14.09
CA SER A 457 3.54 0.32 -13.31
C SER A 457 5.00 0.64 -13.65
N GLY A 458 5.90 0.60 -12.66
CA GLY A 458 7.30 1.02 -12.81
C GLY A 458 7.53 2.54 -12.73
N TYR A 459 6.49 3.35 -12.49
CA TYR A 459 6.60 4.81 -12.36
C TYR A 459 5.91 5.34 -11.10
N GLN A 460 6.56 6.31 -10.43
CA GLN A 460 6.02 7.04 -9.28
C GLN A 460 5.65 8.48 -9.67
N LEU A 461 4.61 9.04 -9.04
CA LEU A 461 4.18 10.41 -9.29
C LEU A 461 5.19 11.41 -8.70
N GLY A 462 5.55 12.44 -9.47
CA GLY A 462 6.45 13.49 -9.02
C GLY A 462 5.80 14.50 -8.06
N GLN A 463 6.63 15.34 -7.44
CA GLN A 463 6.21 16.38 -6.48
C GLN A 463 5.27 17.45 -7.08
N ASP A 464 5.19 17.54 -8.40
CA ASP A 464 4.25 18.41 -9.13
C ASP A 464 2.86 17.78 -9.32
N ASN A 465 2.68 16.54 -8.86
CA ASN A 465 1.49 15.71 -9.08
C ASN A 465 1.11 15.50 -10.55
N ARG A 466 2.07 15.61 -11.49
CA ARG A 466 1.82 15.49 -12.95
C ARG A 466 2.88 14.69 -13.70
N THR A 467 4.14 14.80 -13.31
CA THR A 467 5.22 13.97 -13.84
C THR A 467 5.17 12.55 -13.29
N CYS A 468 5.63 11.60 -14.09
CA CYS A 468 5.78 10.20 -13.73
C CYS A 468 7.26 9.85 -13.87
N ASN A 469 7.93 9.76 -12.72
CA ASN A 469 9.35 9.45 -12.62
C ASN A 469 9.55 7.95 -12.57
N ASP A 470 10.60 7.48 -13.23
CA ASP A 470 11.01 6.07 -13.28
C ASP A 470 11.33 5.54 -11.86
N ILE A 471 10.82 4.38 -11.50
CA ILE A 471 11.18 3.69 -10.25
C ILE A 471 12.38 2.81 -10.56
N ASN A 472 13.57 3.20 -10.08
CA ASN A 472 14.77 2.38 -10.26
C ASN A 472 14.71 1.12 -9.39
N GLU A 473 14.17 0.02 -9.93
CA GLU A 473 13.97 -1.18 -9.12
C GLU A 473 15.32 -1.81 -8.68
N CYS A 474 16.41 -1.59 -9.42
CA CYS A 474 17.72 -2.08 -9.04
C CYS A 474 18.32 -1.42 -7.77
N GLU A 475 17.87 -0.21 -7.43
CA GLU A 475 18.25 0.46 -6.16
C GLU A 475 17.19 0.24 -5.07
N VAL A 476 15.90 0.17 -5.40
CA VAL A 476 14.82 -0.11 -4.42
C VAL A 476 14.83 -1.56 -3.93
N HIS A 477 15.19 -2.53 -4.78
CA HIS A 477 15.12 -3.98 -4.49
C HIS A 477 16.52 -4.60 -4.26
N LYS A 478 17.46 -3.78 -3.77
CA LYS A 478 18.91 -4.07 -3.71
C LYS A 478 19.29 -5.19 -2.75
N ASP A 479 18.69 -5.21 -1.55
CA ASP A 479 19.10 -6.11 -0.46
C ASP A 479 18.66 -7.57 -0.64
N TYR A 480 17.55 -7.79 -1.34
CA TYR A 480 16.93 -9.11 -1.56
C TYR A 480 17.19 -9.70 -2.95
N LYS A 481 18.15 -9.13 -3.70
CA LYS A 481 18.69 -9.67 -4.96
C LYS A 481 17.61 -9.99 -6.00
N LEU A 482 16.86 -8.95 -6.40
CA LEU A 482 15.88 -8.98 -7.49
C LEU A 482 16.35 -9.76 -8.74
N CYS A 483 17.63 -9.63 -9.06
CA CYS A 483 18.35 -10.45 -10.04
C CYS A 483 19.40 -11.32 -9.36
N MET A 484 19.54 -12.57 -9.81
CA MET A 484 20.64 -13.47 -9.41
C MET A 484 21.99 -13.02 -10.00
N GLY A 485 21.95 -12.31 -11.14
CA GLY A 485 23.10 -11.67 -11.79
C GLY A 485 23.15 -10.16 -11.57
N LEU A 486 23.38 -9.40 -12.63
CA LEU A 486 23.36 -7.94 -12.65
C LEU A 486 21.97 -7.43 -13.02
N CYS A 487 21.39 -6.59 -12.15
CA CYS A 487 20.18 -5.81 -12.44
C CYS A 487 20.53 -4.58 -13.29
N ILE A 488 19.72 -4.31 -14.31
CA ILE A 488 19.81 -3.14 -15.18
C ILE A 488 18.45 -2.43 -15.17
N ASN A 489 18.41 -1.17 -14.76
CA ASN A 489 17.19 -0.38 -14.73
C ASN A 489 16.77 0.07 -16.15
N THR A 490 15.48 0.09 -16.45
CA THR A 490 14.93 0.54 -17.74
C THR A 490 13.63 1.34 -17.53
N PRO A 491 13.18 2.17 -18.50
CA PRO A 491 12.02 3.04 -18.30
C PRO A 491 10.70 2.29 -18.02
N GLY A 492 10.32 2.15 -16.74
CA GLY A 492 9.14 1.46 -16.25
C GLY A 492 9.30 -0.03 -15.94
N SER A 493 10.55 -0.54 -15.91
CA SER A 493 10.84 -1.93 -15.51
C SER A 493 12.35 -2.18 -15.36
N TYR A 494 12.74 -3.34 -14.85
CA TYR A 494 14.13 -3.78 -14.82
C TYR A 494 14.38 -4.94 -15.78
N GLN A 495 15.65 -5.17 -16.13
CA GLN A 495 16.12 -6.37 -16.81
C GLN A 495 17.28 -6.99 -16.04
N CYS A 496 17.21 -8.29 -15.77
CA CYS A 496 18.34 -9.04 -15.26
C CYS A 496 19.27 -9.52 -16.39
N SER A 497 20.57 -9.53 -16.11
CA SER A 497 21.60 -10.03 -17.01
C SER A 497 22.58 -10.92 -16.26
N CYS A 498 23.01 -12.02 -16.87
CA CYS A 498 23.86 -13.01 -16.21
C CYS A 498 25.36 -12.79 -16.47
N PRO A 499 26.24 -13.15 -15.52
CA PRO A 499 27.67 -13.16 -15.76
C PRO A 499 28.07 -14.21 -16.81
N ARG A 500 29.30 -14.13 -17.32
CA ARG A 500 29.85 -15.15 -18.22
C ARG A 500 29.82 -16.53 -17.57
N GLY A 501 29.58 -17.57 -18.38
CA GLY A 501 29.34 -18.94 -17.91
C GLY A 501 27.91 -19.22 -17.45
N TYR A 502 27.03 -18.21 -17.44
CA TYR A 502 25.61 -18.36 -17.11
C TYR A 502 24.71 -17.82 -18.22
N MET A 503 23.54 -18.45 -18.35
CA MET A 503 22.43 -18.03 -19.20
C MET A 503 21.24 -17.60 -18.34
N LEU A 504 20.46 -16.63 -18.81
CA LEU A 504 19.22 -16.23 -18.13
C LEU A 504 18.19 -17.36 -18.24
N ALA A 505 17.52 -17.68 -17.12
CA ALA A 505 16.49 -18.70 -17.08
C ALA A 505 15.13 -18.20 -17.63
N ALA A 506 14.17 -19.11 -17.75
CA ALA A 506 12.84 -18.81 -18.28
C ALA A 506 11.98 -17.88 -17.38
N ASP A 507 12.43 -17.62 -16.15
CA ASP A 507 11.82 -16.68 -15.21
C ASP A 507 12.32 -15.23 -15.39
N MET A 508 13.26 -14.99 -16.32
CA MET A 508 13.95 -13.72 -16.57
C MET A 508 14.78 -13.15 -15.39
N ASN A 509 14.90 -13.86 -14.26
CA ASN A 509 15.52 -13.35 -13.03
C ASN A 509 16.67 -14.22 -12.49
N THR A 510 16.61 -15.54 -12.68
CA THR A 510 17.67 -16.47 -12.24
C THR A 510 18.69 -16.75 -13.35
N CYS A 511 19.92 -17.03 -12.94
CA CYS A 511 21.04 -17.33 -13.82
C CYS A 511 21.37 -18.82 -13.73
N ARG A 512 21.09 -19.56 -14.82
CA ARG A 512 21.44 -20.97 -14.94
C ARG A 512 22.86 -21.12 -15.46
N ASP A 513 23.61 -22.01 -14.82
CA ASP A 513 24.92 -22.50 -15.24
C ASP A 513 24.89 -23.09 -16.67
N VAL A 514 25.83 -22.67 -17.53
CA VAL A 514 25.99 -23.21 -18.89
C VAL A 514 27.01 -24.35 -18.83
N ASP A 515 26.53 -25.59 -18.81
CA ASP A 515 27.42 -26.75 -18.82
C ASP A 515 28.11 -26.89 -20.19
N GLU A 516 29.34 -26.39 -20.30
CA GLU A 516 30.06 -26.44 -21.57
C GLU A 516 30.56 -27.87 -21.90
N CYS A 517 30.65 -28.74 -20.89
CA CYS A 517 31.02 -30.15 -21.07
C CYS A 517 29.88 -31.01 -21.66
N ALA A 518 28.62 -30.58 -21.56
CA ALA A 518 27.45 -31.31 -22.03
C ALA A 518 27.16 -31.17 -23.55
N THR A 519 28.10 -30.70 -24.36
CA THR A 519 27.89 -30.48 -25.82
C THR A 519 28.61 -31.52 -26.70
N ASP A 520 27.87 -32.56 -27.10
CA ASP A 520 28.43 -33.80 -27.67
C ASP A 520 29.19 -33.71 -29.02
N SER A 521 29.08 -32.63 -29.81
CA SER A 521 29.34 -32.78 -31.27
C SER A 521 29.87 -31.61 -32.13
N ILE A 522 29.94 -30.34 -31.66
CA ILE A 522 30.27 -29.21 -32.58
C ILE A 522 31.53 -28.41 -32.22
N ASN A 523 31.93 -28.33 -30.95
CA ASN A 523 33.25 -27.83 -30.56
C ASN A 523 33.83 -28.72 -29.46
N GLN A 524 35.04 -29.26 -29.67
CA GLN A 524 35.79 -29.90 -28.58
C GLN A 524 36.30 -28.83 -27.63
N VAL A 525 35.52 -28.55 -26.59
CA VAL A 525 35.79 -27.56 -25.53
C VAL A 525 37.13 -27.83 -24.83
N CYS A 526 37.51 -29.12 -24.72
CA CYS A 526 38.86 -29.56 -24.41
C CYS A 526 39.53 -30.14 -25.66
N THR A 527 40.72 -29.65 -26.02
CA THR A 527 41.40 -29.98 -27.27
C THR A 527 42.44 -31.11 -27.14
N GLY A 528 42.81 -31.53 -25.92
CA GLY A 528 43.67 -32.67 -25.69
C GLY A 528 42.93 -34.00 -25.83
N ARG A 529 43.54 -34.97 -26.53
CA ARG A 529 42.92 -36.29 -26.85
C ARG A 529 42.38 -37.07 -25.64
N ASN A 530 42.97 -36.88 -24.47
CA ASN A 530 42.63 -37.56 -23.21
C ASN A 530 42.23 -36.56 -22.09
N ASP A 531 41.82 -35.34 -22.43
CA ASP A 531 41.38 -34.37 -21.43
C ASP A 531 40.02 -34.76 -20.85
N ILE A 532 39.87 -34.59 -19.55
CA ILE A 532 38.58 -34.72 -18.85
C ILE A 532 38.01 -33.31 -18.66
N CYS A 533 36.85 -33.06 -19.27
CA CYS A 533 36.08 -31.84 -19.04
C CYS A 533 35.34 -31.96 -17.70
N THR A 534 35.53 -30.98 -16.81
CA THR A 534 34.77 -30.82 -15.57
C THR A 534 34.02 -29.49 -15.63
N ASN A 535 32.68 -29.52 -15.59
CA ASN A 535 31.88 -28.31 -15.44
C ASN A 535 32.02 -27.77 -14.00
N ILE A 536 32.34 -26.49 -13.84
CA ILE A 536 32.37 -25.74 -12.58
C ILE A 536 31.40 -24.56 -12.75
N ARG A 537 30.70 -24.17 -11.69
CA ARG A 537 29.71 -23.09 -11.73
C ARG A 537 30.24 -21.81 -12.40
N GLY A 538 29.81 -21.52 -13.62
CA GLY A 538 30.24 -20.38 -14.44
C GLY A 538 31.54 -20.55 -15.26
N SER A 539 32.12 -21.75 -15.35
CA SER A 539 33.26 -22.08 -16.23
C SER A 539 33.59 -23.58 -16.22
N TYR A 540 33.73 -24.21 -17.38
CA TYR A 540 34.41 -25.50 -17.47
C TYR A 540 35.91 -25.45 -17.07
N LYS A 541 36.48 -26.64 -16.86
CA LYS A 541 37.92 -26.88 -16.77
C LYS A 541 38.32 -28.21 -17.40
N CYS A 542 39.29 -28.15 -18.30
CA CYS A 542 39.93 -29.32 -18.91
C CYS A 542 41.11 -29.78 -18.07
N THR A 543 41.15 -31.06 -17.68
CA THR A 543 42.30 -31.64 -16.96
C THR A 543 42.81 -32.89 -17.67
N THR A 544 44.06 -32.87 -18.11
CA THR A 544 44.75 -34.05 -18.66
C THR A 544 45.25 -34.95 -17.53
N VAL A 545 44.87 -36.23 -17.54
CA VAL A 545 45.35 -37.20 -16.55
C VAL A 545 46.74 -37.71 -16.94
N ASN A 546 47.76 -37.24 -16.22
CA ASN A 546 49.14 -37.71 -16.37
C ASN A 546 49.44 -38.78 -15.32
N CYS A 547 49.68 -40.02 -15.76
CA CYS A 547 50.02 -41.13 -14.88
C CYS A 547 51.48 -41.07 -14.41
N PRO A 548 51.79 -41.48 -13.17
CA PRO A 548 53.17 -41.61 -12.69
C PRO A 548 53.99 -42.65 -13.48
N LEU A 549 55.32 -42.56 -13.38
CA LEU A 549 56.23 -43.55 -13.95
C LEU A 549 55.90 -44.96 -13.42
N GLY A 550 55.81 -45.94 -14.33
CA GLY A 550 55.38 -47.31 -13.99
C GLY A 550 53.88 -47.55 -14.13
N TYR A 551 53.07 -46.54 -14.45
CA TYR A 551 51.61 -46.64 -14.59
C TYR A 551 51.15 -46.30 -16.02
N SER A 552 49.96 -46.76 -16.40
CA SER A 552 49.29 -46.41 -17.66
C SER A 552 47.84 -45.98 -17.42
N ILE A 553 47.30 -45.12 -18.29
CA ILE A 553 45.88 -44.75 -18.26
C ILE A 553 45.06 -46.01 -18.51
N ASP A 554 44.03 -46.25 -17.69
CA ASP A 554 43.15 -47.38 -17.90
C ASP A 554 42.28 -47.15 -19.16
N PRO A 555 42.24 -48.10 -20.12
CA PRO A 555 41.51 -47.93 -21.38
C PRO A 555 39.99 -47.89 -21.21
N GLU A 556 39.46 -48.41 -20.10
CA GLU A 556 38.04 -48.39 -19.77
C GLU A 556 37.70 -47.18 -18.86
N GLN A 557 38.66 -46.75 -18.04
CA GLN A 557 38.48 -45.72 -17.02
C GLN A 557 39.50 -44.56 -17.17
N LYS A 558 39.20 -43.57 -18.02
CA LYS A 558 40.11 -42.44 -18.35
C LYS A 558 40.60 -41.64 -17.13
N ASN A 559 39.88 -41.67 -16.01
CA ASN A 559 40.25 -41.01 -14.75
C ASN A 559 41.06 -41.92 -13.80
N ARG A 560 41.55 -43.07 -14.26
CA ARG A 560 42.36 -44.03 -13.50
C ARG A 560 43.70 -44.29 -14.18
N CYS A 561 44.73 -44.41 -13.35
CA CYS A 561 46.03 -44.92 -13.76
C CYS A 561 46.28 -46.25 -13.05
N ARG A 562 46.54 -47.32 -13.81
CA ARG A 562 46.85 -48.66 -13.29
C ARG A 562 48.34 -48.96 -13.35
N GLN A 563 48.85 -49.75 -12.40
CA GLN A 563 50.25 -50.18 -12.40
C GLN A 563 50.53 -51.09 -13.60
N ASN A 564 51.69 -50.94 -14.23
CA ASN A 564 52.12 -51.80 -15.33
C ASN A 564 52.67 -53.13 -14.79
N LEU A 565 52.24 -54.25 -15.37
CA LEU A 565 52.42 -55.63 -14.88
C LEU A 565 53.87 -56.14 -14.63
N ASN A 566 54.89 -55.32 -14.88
CA ASN A 566 56.30 -55.74 -14.92
C ASN A 566 57.22 -55.00 -13.93
N PHE A 567 56.70 -54.17 -13.01
CA PHE A 567 57.53 -53.16 -12.32
C PHE A 567 58.01 -53.51 -10.89
N CYS A 568 57.60 -54.63 -10.28
CA CYS A 568 57.98 -54.94 -8.90
C CYS A 568 58.28 -56.43 -8.65
N GLU A 569 59.51 -56.73 -8.21
CA GLU A 569 59.89 -57.96 -7.50
C GLU A 569 60.42 -57.58 -6.11
N GLY A 570 60.02 -58.30 -5.06
CA GLY A 570 60.43 -58.01 -3.67
C GLY A 570 59.44 -57.17 -2.85
N GLU A 571 59.89 -56.66 -1.70
CA GLU A 571 59.02 -56.02 -0.69
C GLU A 571 58.47 -54.65 -1.13
N GLU A 572 59.13 -53.95 -2.06
CA GLU A 572 58.69 -52.66 -2.61
C GLU A 572 57.32 -52.76 -3.32
N CYS A 573 56.92 -53.95 -3.76
CA CYS A 573 55.61 -54.20 -4.37
C CYS A 573 54.43 -53.85 -3.44
N TYR A 574 54.62 -53.92 -2.11
CA TYR A 574 53.58 -53.63 -1.13
C TYR A 574 53.53 -52.17 -0.68
N THR A 575 54.51 -51.34 -1.06
CA THR A 575 54.57 -49.91 -0.69
C THR A 575 54.06 -48.99 -1.81
N GLN A 576 54.13 -49.44 -3.06
CA GLN A 576 53.54 -48.77 -4.23
C GLN A 576 52.01 -49.01 -4.30
N PRO A 577 51.21 -48.03 -4.77
CA PRO A 577 49.77 -48.23 -4.94
C PRO A 577 49.43 -49.06 -6.17
N SER A 578 48.38 -49.89 -6.10
CA SER A 578 47.92 -50.69 -7.25
C SER A 578 47.29 -49.83 -8.36
N ALA A 579 46.66 -48.71 -7.99
CA ALA A 579 46.12 -47.71 -8.89
C ALA A 579 46.11 -46.31 -8.26
N PHE A 580 46.06 -45.29 -9.12
CA PHE A 580 45.70 -43.92 -8.78
C PHE A 580 44.34 -43.59 -9.38
N THR A 581 43.40 -43.10 -8.58
CA THR A 581 42.09 -42.59 -9.06
C THR A 581 42.07 -41.06 -9.01
N TYR A 582 41.60 -40.43 -10.08
CA TYR A 582 41.54 -38.97 -10.24
C TYR A 582 40.08 -38.55 -10.13
N ASN A 583 39.77 -37.76 -9.11
CA ASN A 583 38.41 -37.38 -8.73
C ASN A 583 38.27 -35.86 -8.80
N PHE A 584 37.29 -35.37 -9.55
CA PHE A 584 37.04 -33.95 -9.74
C PHE A 584 35.77 -33.56 -8.99
N ILE A 585 35.84 -32.53 -8.14
CA ILE A 585 34.78 -32.11 -7.22
C ILE A 585 34.66 -30.59 -7.31
N THR A 586 33.45 -30.07 -7.46
CA THR A 586 33.22 -28.64 -7.71
C THR A 586 32.36 -27.98 -6.63
N PHE A 587 32.67 -26.72 -6.31
CA PHE A 587 31.98 -25.94 -5.28
C PHE A 587 31.72 -24.50 -5.74
N VAL A 588 30.73 -23.86 -5.13
CA VAL A 588 30.53 -22.42 -5.18
C VAL A 588 31.40 -21.72 -4.12
N SER A 589 31.80 -20.47 -4.40
CA SER A 589 32.48 -19.60 -3.44
C SER A 589 31.62 -19.40 -2.19
N LYS A 590 32.25 -19.46 -1.02
CA LYS A 590 31.61 -19.22 0.30
C LYS A 590 30.40 -20.14 0.59
N LEU A 591 30.39 -21.34 -0.01
CA LEU A 591 29.44 -22.41 0.27
C LEU A 591 29.24 -22.57 1.79
N MET A 592 27.99 -22.53 2.26
CA MET A 592 27.65 -22.73 3.66
C MET A 592 28.00 -24.17 4.10
N ILE A 593 28.69 -24.28 5.23
CA ILE A 593 29.14 -25.55 5.82
C ILE A 593 28.48 -25.69 7.20
N PRO A 594 27.81 -26.82 7.50
CA PRO A 594 27.27 -27.10 8.83
C PRO A 594 28.36 -27.14 9.93
N PRO A 595 28.03 -26.88 11.21
CA PRO A 595 29.03 -26.86 12.29
C PRO A 595 29.76 -28.20 12.50
N GLU A 596 29.11 -29.33 12.18
CA GLU A 596 29.73 -30.66 12.15
C GLU A 596 30.75 -30.83 11.00
N GLY A 597 30.67 -29.99 9.96
CA GLY A 597 31.41 -30.08 8.71
C GLY A 597 30.66 -30.87 7.63
N ARG A 598 30.98 -30.62 6.36
CA ARG A 598 30.36 -31.29 5.21
C ARG A 598 31.27 -32.38 4.66
N THR A 599 30.81 -33.63 4.62
CA THR A 599 31.52 -34.70 3.89
C THR A 599 31.58 -34.36 2.39
N ILE A 600 32.78 -34.39 1.82
CA ILE A 600 33.05 -34.08 0.41
C ILE A 600 33.58 -35.28 -0.39
N PHE A 601 34.14 -36.29 0.28
CA PHE A 601 34.58 -37.55 -0.33
C PHE A 601 34.51 -38.68 0.69
N THR A 602 34.23 -39.90 0.23
CA THR A 602 34.30 -41.11 1.06
C THR A 602 35.19 -42.14 0.39
N LEU A 603 36.29 -42.50 1.04
CA LEU A 603 37.12 -43.65 0.65
C LEU A 603 36.73 -44.84 1.51
N ARG A 604 36.22 -45.89 0.88
CA ARG A 604 35.91 -47.16 1.55
C ARG A 604 37.05 -48.15 1.32
N GLY A 605 37.36 -48.93 2.35
CA GLY A 605 38.27 -50.05 2.26
C GLY A 605 37.56 -51.40 2.10
N PRO A 606 38.30 -52.50 2.22
CA PRO A 606 37.75 -53.85 2.09
C PRO A 606 37.21 -54.38 3.43
N LEU A 607 35.90 -54.70 3.48
CA LEU A 607 35.02 -54.96 4.67
C LEU A 607 35.45 -56.02 5.72
N TRP A 608 36.65 -56.57 5.65
CA TRP A 608 37.09 -57.76 6.37
C TRP A 608 38.60 -57.74 6.66
N TYR A 609 39.14 -56.54 6.91
CA TYR A 609 40.42 -56.29 7.55
C TYR A 609 40.21 -55.33 8.72
N ASP A 610 40.73 -55.67 9.90
CA ASP A 610 40.57 -54.85 11.11
C ASP A 610 41.56 -53.68 11.19
N ASN A 611 42.66 -53.74 10.41
CA ASN A 611 43.76 -52.76 10.41
C ASN A 611 43.93 -52.13 9.01
N ILE A 612 43.28 -50.98 8.82
CA ILE A 612 43.39 -50.15 7.62
C ILE A 612 43.79 -48.74 8.07
N GLU A 613 44.82 -48.19 7.45
CA GLU A 613 45.30 -46.83 7.70
C GLU A 613 44.89 -45.90 6.56
N PHE A 614 44.46 -44.68 6.92
CA PHE A 614 44.09 -43.64 5.97
C PHE A 614 44.92 -42.36 6.25
N ASP A 615 45.63 -41.89 5.23
CA ASP A 615 46.45 -40.67 5.25
C ASP A 615 45.90 -39.64 4.25
N LEU A 616 45.68 -38.41 4.71
CA LEU A 616 45.21 -37.29 3.89
C LEU A 616 46.21 -36.14 3.95
N LYS A 617 46.73 -35.73 2.80
CA LYS A 617 47.63 -34.57 2.68
C LYS A 617 47.18 -33.60 1.60
N ILE A 618 47.45 -32.32 1.83
CA ILE A 618 47.37 -31.29 0.79
C ILE A 618 48.62 -31.39 -0.08
N VAL A 619 48.45 -31.57 -1.39
CA VAL A 619 49.56 -31.62 -2.35
C VAL A 619 49.84 -30.24 -2.93
N ARG A 620 48.80 -29.50 -3.30
CA ARG A 620 48.91 -28.19 -3.95
C ARG A 620 47.67 -27.34 -3.70
N ILE A 621 47.86 -26.05 -3.51
CA ILE A 621 46.79 -25.04 -3.53
C ILE A 621 47.19 -23.95 -4.53
N GLN A 622 46.32 -23.68 -5.50
CA GLN A 622 46.46 -22.58 -6.45
C GLN A 622 45.23 -21.67 -6.33
N ALA A 623 45.47 -20.46 -5.84
CA ALA A 623 44.43 -19.49 -5.50
C ALA A 623 44.91 -18.09 -5.88
N ASN A 624 43.98 -17.25 -6.34
CA ASN A 624 44.25 -15.84 -6.68
C ASN A 624 44.81 -15.07 -5.47
N THR A 625 45.49 -13.95 -5.73
CA THR A 625 46.18 -13.14 -4.71
C THR A 625 45.24 -12.47 -3.70
N ASN A 626 43.96 -12.35 -4.02
CA ASN A 626 43.01 -11.49 -3.31
C ASN A 626 42.00 -12.27 -2.44
N ILE A 627 42.16 -13.59 -2.31
CA ILE A 627 41.22 -14.49 -1.64
C ILE A 627 41.90 -15.30 -0.54
N GLN A 628 41.13 -15.75 0.47
CA GLN A 628 41.68 -16.62 1.50
C GLN A 628 41.95 -18.03 0.94
N ARG A 629 43.23 -18.41 0.90
CA ARG A 629 43.66 -19.77 0.56
C ARG A 629 43.13 -20.78 1.58
N ALA A 630 42.76 -21.97 1.11
CA ALA A 630 42.60 -23.10 2.01
C ALA A 630 43.90 -23.39 2.80
N ALA A 631 43.76 -24.08 3.92
CA ALA A 631 44.86 -24.53 4.78
C ALA A 631 44.51 -25.92 5.33
N ASP A 632 45.43 -26.58 6.03
CA ASP A 632 45.23 -27.93 6.56
C ASP A 632 43.96 -28.01 7.43
N GLY A 633 43.80 -27.05 8.34
CA GLY A 633 42.59 -26.90 9.16
C GLY A 633 41.33 -26.39 8.43
N SER A 634 41.26 -26.50 7.09
CA SER A 634 39.99 -26.46 6.33
C SER A 634 39.41 -27.86 6.11
N PHE A 635 40.24 -28.91 6.21
CA PHE A 635 39.85 -30.30 5.99
C PHE A 635 40.02 -31.13 7.28
N ASP A 636 39.25 -32.20 7.39
CA ASP A 636 39.25 -33.14 8.51
C ASP A 636 38.89 -34.55 8.00
N THR A 637 39.13 -35.59 8.79
CA THR A 637 38.85 -36.99 8.42
C THR A 637 38.11 -37.73 9.53
N LEU A 638 36.83 -38.07 9.30
CA LEU A 638 36.13 -39.03 10.15
C LEU A 638 36.37 -40.46 9.66
N GLN A 639 37.14 -41.22 10.43
CA GLN A 639 37.46 -42.62 10.17
C GLN A 639 36.50 -43.55 10.93
N ASN A 640 35.98 -44.56 10.23
CA ASN A 640 35.35 -45.76 10.78
C ASN A 640 36.22 -46.96 10.38
N ASN A 641 36.03 -48.12 11.02
CA ASN A 641 36.82 -49.36 10.85
C ASN A 641 37.17 -49.76 9.40
N ASN A 642 36.35 -49.37 8.41
CA ASN A 642 36.57 -49.68 6.99
C ASN A 642 36.24 -48.51 6.03
N GLN A 643 36.19 -47.26 6.49
CA GLN A 643 36.02 -46.11 5.60
C GLN A 643 36.50 -44.80 6.25
N VAL A 644 37.00 -43.88 5.44
CA VAL A 644 37.27 -42.50 5.84
C VAL A 644 36.40 -41.54 5.03
N ASN A 645 35.78 -40.60 5.74
CA ASN A 645 35.07 -39.47 5.17
C ASN A 645 35.97 -38.23 5.26
N VAL A 646 36.32 -37.66 4.10
CA VAL A 646 36.97 -36.33 4.05
C VAL A 646 35.89 -35.28 4.25
N ILE A 647 36.09 -34.43 5.24
CA ILE A 647 35.13 -33.42 5.68
C ILE A 647 35.72 -32.03 5.46
N LEU A 648 34.98 -31.20 4.75
CA LEU A 648 35.23 -29.77 4.65
C LEU A 648 34.66 -29.09 5.92
N LYS A 649 35.54 -28.51 6.74
CA LYS A 649 35.19 -27.84 8.01
C LYS A 649 34.95 -26.34 7.88
N LYS A 650 35.39 -25.73 6.77
CA LYS A 650 35.32 -24.28 6.52
C LYS A 650 34.86 -24.01 5.10
N SER A 651 34.10 -22.94 4.91
CA SER A 651 33.75 -22.45 3.58
C SER A 651 35.01 -22.01 2.83
N LEU A 652 35.03 -22.19 1.52
CA LEU A 652 36.16 -21.85 0.65
C LEU A 652 35.77 -20.69 -0.26
N GLU A 653 36.61 -19.65 -0.34
CA GLU A 653 36.43 -18.53 -1.24
C GLU A 653 37.12 -18.81 -2.58
N GLY A 654 36.38 -18.80 -3.69
CA GLY A 654 36.97 -18.99 -5.02
C GLY A 654 37.29 -17.68 -5.75
N PRO A 655 38.01 -17.74 -6.88
CA PRO A 655 38.40 -18.96 -7.57
C PRO A 655 39.67 -19.60 -6.99
N GLN A 656 39.59 -20.86 -6.56
CA GLN A 656 40.76 -21.64 -6.13
C GLN A 656 40.68 -23.12 -6.51
N ASP A 657 41.84 -23.67 -6.84
CA ASP A 657 42.10 -25.09 -7.10
C ASP A 657 42.86 -25.70 -5.92
N ILE A 658 42.43 -26.87 -5.45
CA ILE A 658 43.11 -27.62 -4.40
C ILE A 658 43.29 -29.06 -4.85
N GLU A 659 44.52 -29.56 -4.79
CA GLU A 659 44.85 -30.99 -4.95
C GLU A 659 45.09 -31.58 -3.57
N LEU A 660 44.23 -32.52 -3.17
CA LEU A 660 44.46 -33.41 -2.04
C LEU A 660 44.89 -34.79 -2.54
N GLU A 661 45.67 -35.49 -1.74
CA GLU A 661 45.96 -36.91 -1.94
C GLU A 661 45.55 -37.67 -0.68
N LEU A 662 44.60 -38.59 -0.86
CA LEU A 662 44.09 -39.46 0.17
C LEU A 662 44.57 -40.89 -0.14
N SER A 663 45.41 -41.46 0.71
CA SER A 663 45.91 -42.82 0.54
C SER A 663 45.33 -43.76 1.58
N MET A 664 45.09 -45.00 1.17
CA MET A 664 44.68 -46.11 2.03
C MET A 664 45.76 -47.19 2.00
N THR A 665 46.22 -47.64 3.16
CA THR A 665 47.15 -48.77 3.32
C THR A 665 46.48 -49.87 4.12
N VAL A 666 46.35 -51.06 3.53
CA VAL A 666 45.74 -52.24 4.18
C VAL A 666 46.85 -53.11 4.76
N TYR A 667 46.76 -53.40 6.06
CA TYR A 667 47.75 -54.22 6.77
C TYR A 667 47.23 -55.64 7.05
N THR A 668 48.15 -56.60 7.15
CA THR A 668 47.84 -57.95 7.64
C THR A 668 49.06 -58.49 8.39
N ASN A 669 48.86 -58.87 9.65
CA ASN A 669 49.92 -59.29 10.58
C ASN A 669 51.08 -58.26 10.68
N GLY A 670 50.76 -56.96 10.68
CA GLY A 670 51.72 -55.86 10.76
C GLY A 670 52.44 -55.51 9.45
N MET A 671 52.29 -56.30 8.39
CA MET A 671 52.86 -56.01 7.07
C MET A 671 51.82 -55.33 6.16
N PRO A 672 52.20 -54.31 5.35
CA PRO A 672 51.33 -53.79 4.30
C PRO A 672 51.06 -54.88 3.25
N ARG A 673 49.84 -54.91 2.70
CA ARG A 673 49.43 -55.89 1.67
C ARG A 673 48.84 -55.26 0.41
N GLY A 674 48.38 -54.02 0.51
CA GLY A 674 47.96 -53.22 -0.62
C GLY A 674 47.88 -51.75 -0.24
N LYS A 675 48.21 -50.89 -1.19
CA LYS A 675 48.03 -49.45 -1.09
C LYS A 675 47.18 -48.96 -2.26
N SER A 676 46.36 -47.94 -2.03
CA SER A 676 45.61 -47.24 -3.07
C SER A 676 45.64 -45.74 -2.81
N VAL A 677 45.56 -44.92 -3.87
CA VAL A 677 45.68 -43.47 -3.78
C VAL A 677 44.57 -42.80 -4.60
N ALA A 678 43.74 -42.01 -3.92
CA ALA A 678 42.77 -41.12 -4.53
C ALA A 678 43.33 -39.69 -4.56
N LYS A 679 43.54 -39.16 -5.78
CA LYS A 679 43.77 -37.73 -6.03
C LYS A 679 42.42 -37.03 -6.09
N LEU A 680 42.23 -36.02 -5.24
CA LEU A 680 41.02 -35.21 -5.18
C LEU A 680 41.34 -33.79 -5.66
N PHE A 681 40.76 -33.41 -6.80
CA PHE A 681 40.86 -32.06 -7.36
C PHE A 681 39.58 -31.30 -7.03
N LEU A 682 39.70 -30.35 -6.11
CA LEU A 682 38.62 -29.49 -5.65
C LEU A 682 38.70 -28.17 -6.41
N PHE A 683 37.68 -27.84 -7.21
CA PHE A 683 37.60 -26.58 -7.95
C PHE A 683 36.49 -25.70 -7.38
N VAL A 684 36.87 -24.56 -6.80
CA VAL A 684 35.94 -23.59 -6.20
C VAL A 684 35.70 -22.48 -7.21
N SER A 685 34.45 -22.28 -7.63
CA SER A 685 34.04 -21.17 -8.50
C SER A 685 34.26 -19.81 -7.83
N GLN A 686 34.45 -18.76 -8.63
CA GLN A 686 34.38 -17.37 -8.16
C GLN A 686 32.96 -16.95 -7.71
N HIS A 687 31.91 -17.61 -8.22
CA HIS A 687 30.51 -17.30 -7.94
C HIS A 687 30.01 -18.00 -6.67
N THR A 688 29.13 -17.35 -5.92
CA THR A 688 28.56 -17.89 -4.66
C THR A 688 27.24 -18.64 -4.87
N PHE A 689 26.94 -19.07 -6.11
CA PHE A 689 25.65 -19.58 -6.54
C PHE A 689 25.80 -20.60 -7.69
#